data_AF-A0A1G4WJM8-F1
#
_entry.id   AF-A0A1G4WJM8-F1
#
_cell.length_a   1.000
_cell.length_b   1.000
_cell.length_c   1.000
_cell.angle_alpha   90.00
_cell.angle_beta   90.00
_cell.angle_gamma   90.00
#
_symmetry.space_group_name_H-M   'P 1'
#
loop_
_entity.id
_entity.type
_entity.pdbx_description
1 polymer ?
#
loop_
_entity_poly.entity_id
_entity_poly.type
_entity_poly.pdbx_seq_one_letter_code
_entity_poly.pdbx_strand_id
1 'polypeptide(L)'
;MSVSTSPRAADPVPPVDPANHRQRNLTFLAVVLGMLLAALDQTIVATALPTVVADLGGAGHQAWVVTSYLLASTIVTAVVGKLGDIFGRKKVFQLAVLLFLAGSILCGLAQSMEMLVASRALQGLGGGAITVTAVAVIGEVIPLRERGRYQGALGAVFGVTTVIGPLLGGLFTDHLTWRWAFWVNVPVAVVVIAIAAVAIPELHRTARPVLDYAGIVLIGLGAAGLTLATSWGGTTYAWGSPTILALFVGSAAALIAFVAAERRAVEPILPIRLFANPVFTVCCVLSFVVGFAMLGALTFLPTYMQFVDGVSATASGLRTLPMVAGLLVTSLGSGVIVGRTGRYKIFPIAGTAIMALGFVLLSQMDAGTSTLVQSLYLLVLGTGIGLSMQVLVLVVQNTVDFTDLGVATSGVTFFRTIGSSFGAAIFGSMFSNFLDDRLPAAMARSGAPAQAATSPQVLHQLSHEVAAPIIDAYADSLSRVFLFAAPVAVIGFILAWFLKQVPLRDTAASGSTDMGEGFGMPTIESPEKLLEVAIGRLLQRSHGVDLEALARSPRSRVDTAALWALMQIYRHASVTGTADIVDIAEERRVPRQILEPTFDRLVATRYATRVADQFSLTPAGAAEINKARDLISSWITESLSQSEDFSAGLGGRADRMQVQGALDRIARGVLLERIAEREEPRPLKLGAPAGEPPTQPFRFNRSP
;
A
#
# COMPACT_ATOMS: atom_id res chain seq x y z
N MET A 1 26.21 46.02 -19.81
CA MET A 1 25.63 45.04 -20.76
C MET A 1 25.49 43.72 -20.03
N SER A 2 24.31 43.45 -19.48
CA SER A 2 24.00 42.20 -18.76
C SER A 2 22.75 41.60 -19.40
N VAL A 3 22.94 40.48 -20.09
CA VAL A 3 21.89 39.75 -20.81
C VAL A 3 20.97 39.10 -19.78
N SER A 4 19.72 39.57 -19.73
CA SER A 4 18.62 38.96 -19.01
C SER A 4 18.17 37.70 -19.75
N THR A 5 18.35 36.53 -19.17
CA THR A 5 17.77 35.28 -19.65
C THR A 5 16.36 35.12 -19.08
N SER A 6 15.35 35.29 -19.94
CA SER A 6 13.94 34.97 -19.64
C SER A 6 13.78 33.51 -19.20
N PRO A 7 12.86 33.19 -18.27
CA PRO A 7 12.56 31.82 -17.90
C PRO A 7 11.93 31.09 -19.09
N ARG A 8 12.57 30.02 -19.55
CA ARG A 8 12.06 29.09 -20.58
C ARG A 8 10.68 28.59 -20.15
N ALA A 9 9.70 28.68 -21.05
CA ALA A 9 8.41 28.02 -20.91
C ALA A 9 8.64 26.54 -20.57
N ALA A 10 7.87 26.02 -19.62
CA ALA A 10 7.92 24.61 -19.25
C ALA A 10 7.63 23.75 -20.49
N ASP A 11 8.59 22.93 -20.88
CA ASP A 11 8.42 21.99 -21.98
C ASP A 11 7.23 21.04 -21.69
N PRO A 12 6.45 20.66 -22.70
CA PRO A 12 5.36 19.71 -22.55
C PRO A 12 5.89 18.37 -22.02
N VAL A 13 5.19 17.79 -21.04
CA VAL A 13 5.49 16.46 -20.51
C VAL A 13 5.50 15.47 -21.68
N PRO A 14 6.61 14.75 -21.94
CA PRO A 14 6.73 13.89 -23.11
C PRO A 14 5.76 12.70 -23.02
N PRO A 15 5.36 12.12 -24.16
CA PRO A 15 4.55 10.91 -24.20
C PRO A 15 5.21 9.79 -23.40
N VAL A 16 4.39 8.95 -22.75
CA VAL A 16 4.87 7.81 -21.95
C VAL A 16 5.62 6.83 -22.86
N ASP A 17 6.94 6.91 -22.81
CA ASP A 17 7.88 6.13 -23.61
C ASP A 17 7.74 4.62 -23.30
N PRO A 18 7.78 3.68 -24.27
CA PRO A 18 7.84 2.24 -24.02
C PRO A 18 9.01 1.80 -23.12
N ALA A 19 10.08 2.60 -23.05
CA ALA A 19 11.16 2.44 -22.06
C ALA A 19 10.65 2.49 -20.60
N ASN A 20 9.57 3.23 -20.34
CA ASN A 20 8.96 3.43 -19.04
C ASN A 20 8.28 2.15 -18.50
N HIS A 21 7.71 1.31 -19.38
CA HIS A 21 7.10 0.03 -18.96
C HIS A 21 8.15 -1.01 -18.55
N ARG A 22 9.23 -1.14 -19.32
CA ARG A 22 10.33 -2.08 -18.99
C ARG A 22 11.05 -1.63 -17.71
N GLN A 23 11.31 -0.33 -17.58
CA GLN A 23 11.91 0.25 -16.38
C GLN A 23 11.01 0.09 -15.14
N ARG A 24 9.69 0.26 -15.30
CA ARG A 24 8.70 0.02 -14.25
C ARG A 24 8.69 -1.43 -13.78
N ASN A 25 8.69 -2.39 -14.71
CA ASN A 25 8.73 -3.81 -14.38
C ASN A 25 10.04 -4.21 -13.68
N LEU A 26 11.19 -3.67 -14.13
CA LEU A 26 12.47 -3.90 -13.47
C LEU A 26 12.54 -3.26 -12.08
N THR A 27 11.96 -2.07 -11.92
CA THR A 27 11.83 -1.42 -10.60
C THR A 27 10.97 -2.26 -9.67
N PHE A 28 9.84 -2.75 -10.17
CA PHE A 28 8.99 -3.65 -9.40
C PHE A 28 9.69 -4.95 -9.02
N LEU A 29 10.44 -5.55 -9.96
CA LEU A 29 11.25 -6.74 -9.69
C LEU A 29 12.29 -6.50 -8.59
N ALA A 30 13.02 -5.37 -8.63
CA ALA A 30 13.98 -5.02 -7.58
C ALA A 30 13.30 -4.86 -6.21
N VAL A 31 12.14 -4.20 -6.18
CA VAL A 31 11.35 -4.01 -4.96
C VAL A 31 10.83 -5.34 -4.41
N VAL A 32 10.29 -6.20 -5.26
CA VAL A 32 9.80 -7.53 -4.91
C VAL A 32 10.94 -8.40 -4.36
N LEU A 33 12.07 -8.45 -5.06
CA LEU A 33 13.23 -9.22 -4.61
C LEU A 33 13.82 -8.68 -3.31
N GLY A 34 13.82 -7.36 -3.10
CA GLY A 34 14.21 -6.75 -1.83
C GLY A 34 13.26 -7.13 -0.68
N MET A 35 11.94 -7.08 -0.91
CA MET A 35 10.97 -7.52 0.10
C MET A 35 11.06 -9.02 0.38
N LEU A 36 11.24 -9.83 -0.67
CA LEU A 36 11.48 -11.28 -0.55
C LEU A 36 12.68 -11.52 0.36
N LEU A 37 13.81 -10.84 0.12
CA LEU A 37 15.02 -10.93 0.92
C LEU A 37 14.76 -10.64 2.41
N ALA A 38 14.10 -9.52 2.71
CA ALA A 38 13.84 -9.09 4.08
C ALA A 38 12.85 -10.01 4.82
N ALA A 39 11.85 -10.54 4.12
CA ALA A 39 10.86 -11.45 4.70
C ALA A 39 11.41 -12.88 4.86
N LEU A 40 12.23 -13.36 3.91
CA LEU A 40 12.76 -14.72 3.88
C LEU A 40 13.75 -14.93 5.03
N ASP A 41 14.57 -13.93 5.29
CA ASP A 41 15.50 -13.96 6.39
C ASP A 41 14.83 -14.07 7.77
N GLN A 42 13.72 -13.36 7.99
CA GLN A 42 12.96 -13.50 9.25
C GLN A 42 12.46 -14.92 9.47
N THR A 43 11.99 -15.57 8.41
CA THR A 43 11.34 -16.87 8.48
C THR A 43 12.33 -18.03 8.49
N ILE A 44 13.41 -17.97 7.71
CA ILE A 44 14.50 -18.96 7.74
C ILE A 44 15.17 -18.97 9.12
N VAL A 45 15.53 -17.80 9.66
CA VAL A 45 16.26 -17.70 10.94
C VAL A 45 15.42 -18.25 12.09
N ALA A 46 14.11 -18.02 12.08
CA ALA A 46 13.21 -18.58 13.09
C ALA A 46 13.30 -20.11 13.15
N THR A 47 13.39 -20.79 12.01
CA THR A 47 13.56 -22.26 11.95
C THR A 47 14.97 -22.75 12.25
N ALA A 48 16.00 -21.96 11.92
CA ALA A 48 17.38 -22.33 12.17
C ALA A 48 17.86 -22.05 13.60
N LEU A 49 17.10 -21.27 14.37
CA LEU A 49 17.47 -20.76 15.69
C LEU A 49 17.90 -21.85 16.69
N PRO A 50 17.20 -23.00 16.82
CA PRO A 50 17.62 -24.05 17.76
C PRO A 50 19.02 -24.61 17.44
N THR A 51 19.31 -24.83 16.15
CA THR A 51 20.60 -25.33 15.68
C THR A 51 21.73 -24.31 15.88
N VAL A 52 21.43 -23.02 15.69
CA VAL A 52 22.38 -21.93 15.94
C VAL A 52 22.82 -21.89 17.40
N VAL A 53 21.88 -22.07 18.34
CA VAL A 53 22.15 -22.10 19.79
C VAL A 53 22.96 -23.34 20.17
N ALA A 54 22.70 -24.48 19.52
CA ALA A 54 23.48 -25.70 19.74
C ALA A 54 24.94 -25.55 19.29
N ASP A 55 25.22 -24.83 18.19
CA ASP A 55 26.58 -24.64 17.64
C ASP A 55 27.37 -23.53 18.37
N LEU A 56 26.75 -22.37 18.61
CA LEU A 56 27.41 -21.19 19.21
C LEU A 56 27.36 -21.15 20.74
N GLY A 57 26.52 -21.98 21.37
CA GLY A 57 26.23 -21.90 22.79
C GLY A 57 25.45 -20.63 23.18
N GLY A 58 25.21 -20.45 24.48
CA GLY A 58 24.55 -19.24 24.99
C GLY A 58 23.02 -19.25 24.86
N ALA A 59 22.36 -20.29 25.42
CA ALA A 59 20.89 -20.41 25.43
C ALA A 59 20.18 -19.15 25.97
N GLY A 60 20.79 -18.43 26.92
CA GLY A 60 20.27 -17.15 27.45
C GLY A 60 20.24 -16.00 26.44
N HIS A 61 20.85 -16.13 25.26
CA HIS A 61 20.86 -15.11 24.20
C HIS A 61 20.06 -15.52 22.96
N GLN A 62 19.38 -16.67 22.98
CA GLN A 62 18.55 -17.14 21.87
C GLN A 62 17.46 -16.13 21.47
N ALA A 63 16.74 -15.59 22.46
CA ALA A 63 15.69 -14.60 22.22
C ALA A 63 16.24 -13.33 21.55
N TRP A 64 17.49 -12.96 21.86
CA TRP A 64 18.14 -11.76 21.33
C TRP A 64 18.40 -11.82 19.83
N VAL A 65 18.54 -13.00 19.22
CA VAL A 65 18.76 -13.14 17.77
C VAL A 65 17.55 -12.63 16.97
N VAL A 66 16.34 -12.86 17.48
CA VAL A 66 15.09 -12.38 16.86
C VAL A 66 14.76 -10.98 17.36
N THR A 67 14.86 -10.73 18.67
CA THR A 67 14.50 -9.44 19.27
C THR A 67 15.39 -8.30 18.75
N SER A 68 16.70 -8.51 18.59
CA SER A 68 17.61 -7.47 18.05
C SER A 68 17.25 -7.04 16.63
N TYR A 69 16.90 -8.00 15.77
CA TYR A 69 16.46 -7.74 14.40
C TYR A 69 15.14 -6.96 14.39
N LEU A 70 14.13 -7.42 15.14
CA LEU A 70 12.83 -6.75 15.22
C LEU A 70 12.97 -5.34 15.80
N LEU A 71 13.80 -5.17 16.83
CA LEU A 71 14.10 -3.89 17.46
C LEU A 71 14.70 -2.91 16.46
N ALA A 72 15.78 -3.32 15.80
CA ALA A 72 16.46 -2.51 14.80
C ALA A 72 15.54 -2.17 13.63
N SER A 73 14.80 -3.16 13.11
CA SER A 73 13.81 -2.97 12.05
C SER A 73 12.74 -1.96 12.44
N THR A 74 12.24 -2.02 13.67
CA THR A 74 11.20 -1.10 14.17
C THR A 74 11.72 0.33 14.27
N ILE A 75 12.92 0.53 14.82
CA ILE A 75 13.56 1.85 14.91
C ILE A 75 13.76 2.45 13.51
N VAL A 76 14.33 1.66 12.59
CA VAL A 76 14.65 2.14 11.24
C VAL A 76 13.39 2.46 10.43
N THR A 77 12.30 1.71 10.65
CA THR A 77 11.03 1.88 9.93
C THR A 77 10.48 3.30 10.12
N ALA A 78 10.60 3.85 11.33
CA ALA A 78 10.20 5.23 11.62
C ALA A 78 11.13 6.27 10.94
N VAL A 79 12.43 5.99 10.86
CA VAL A 79 13.44 6.92 10.33
C VAL A 79 13.41 6.98 8.80
N VAL A 80 13.30 5.81 8.17
CA VAL A 80 13.54 5.60 6.74
C VAL A 80 12.46 6.22 5.86
N GLY A 81 11.22 6.32 6.36
CA GLY A 81 10.14 7.00 5.64
C GLY A 81 10.54 8.41 5.21
N LYS A 82 11.17 9.18 6.11
CA LYS A 82 11.60 10.57 5.86
C LYS A 82 12.98 10.65 5.20
N LEU A 83 13.91 9.74 5.53
CA LEU A 83 15.21 9.66 4.82
C LEU A 83 15.01 9.47 3.31
N GLY A 84 14.03 8.66 2.92
CA GLY A 84 13.66 8.44 1.52
C GLY A 84 13.19 9.72 0.80
N ASP A 85 12.55 10.63 1.52
CA ASP A 85 12.07 11.90 0.98
C ASP A 85 13.21 12.92 0.78
N ILE A 86 14.29 12.81 1.55
CA ILE A 86 15.43 13.73 1.56
C ILE A 86 16.54 13.30 0.62
N PHE A 87 17.03 12.06 0.79
CA PHE A 87 18.19 11.54 0.06
C PHE A 87 17.80 10.90 -1.28
N GLY A 88 16.50 10.81 -1.56
CA GLY A 88 15.93 10.11 -2.70
C GLY A 88 15.75 8.63 -2.41
N ARG A 89 14.57 8.10 -2.73
CA ARG A 89 14.18 6.71 -2.40
C ARG A 89 15.10 5.67 -3.04
N LYS A 90 15.69 5.96 -4.20
CA LYS A 90 16.69 5.09 -4.84
C LYS A 90 17.89 4.82 -3.94
N LYS A 91 18.53 5.89 -3.44
CA LYS A 91 19.74 5.77 -2.60
C LYS A 91 19.43 5.11 -1.28
N VAL A 92 18.29 5.43 -0.69
CA VAL A 92 17.87 4.83 0.59
C VAL A 92 17.55 3.35 0.43
N PHE A 93 16.89 2.94 -0.66
CA PHE A 93 16.66 1.52 -0.94
C PHE A 93 17.98 0.77 -1.16
N GLN A 94 18.91 1.32 -1.96
CA GLN A 94 20.23 0.69 -2.16
C GLN A 94 21.05 0.59 -0.88
N LEU A 95 21.07 1.65 -0.06
CA LEU A 95 21.75 1.65 1.23
C LEU A 95 21.12 0.63 2.18
N ALA A 96 19.80 0.50 2.18
CA ALA A 96 19.09 -0.50 2.98
C ALA A 96 19.48 -1.93 2.59
N VAL A 97 19.55 -2.22 1.28
CA VAL A 97 20.00 -3.53 0.78
C VAL A 97 21.48 -3.78 1.07
N LEU A 98 22.34 -2.75 1.00
CA LEU A 98 23.75 -2.86 1.37
C LEU A 98 23.94 -3.13 2.87
N LEU A 99 23.21 -2.43 3.74
CA LEU A 99 23.22 -2.69 5.18
C LEU A 99 22.73 -4.11 5.50
N PHE A 100 21.67 -4.55 4.83
CA PHE A 100 21.17 -5.90 4.97
C PHE A 100 22.21 -6.94 4.52
N LEU A 101 22.85 -6.73 3.35
CA LEU A 101 23.89 -7.58 2.82
C LEU A 101 25.10 -7.69 3.76
N ALA A 102 25.57 -6.55 4.28
CA ALA A 102 26.64 -6.52 5.26
C ALA A 102 26.27 -7.28 6.55
N GLY A 103 25.03 -7.07 7.04
CA GLY A 103 24.48 -7.83 8.16
C GLY A 103 24.44 -9.33 7.90
N SER A 104 23.95 -9.77 6.73
CA SER A 104 23.91 -11.19 6.34
C SER A 104 25.31 -11.81 6.28
N ILE A 105 26.30 -11.12 5.72
CA ILE A 105 27.69 -11.61 5.66
C ILE A 105 28.25 -11.76 7.08
N LEU A 106 28.04 -10.78 7.96
CA LEU A 106 28.50 -10.83 9.34
C LEU A 106 27.79 -11.94 10.15
N CYS A 107 26.49 -12.16 9.93
CA CYS A 107 25.76 -13.30 10.52
C CYS A 107 26.32 -14.65 10.05
N GLY A 108 26.64 -14.79 8.76
CA GLY A 108 27.24 -16.01 8.21
C GLY A 108 28.66 -16.29 8.73
N LEU A 109 29.39 -15.23 9.08
CA LEU A 109 30.74 -15.28 9.67
C LEU A 109 30.74 -15.30 11.21
N ALA A 110 29.57 -15.29 11.85
CA ALA A 110 29.49 -15.18 13.30
C ALA A 110 30.15 -16.39 14.00
N GLN A 111 31.01 -16.07 14.98
CA GLN A 111 31.75 -17.03 15.82
C GLN A 111 31.25 -17.07 17.26
N SER A 112 30.43 -16.10 17.67
CA SER A 112 29.83 -16.02 18.99
C SER A 112 28.38 -15.53 18.90
N MET A 113 27.58 -15.86 19.92
CA MET A 113 26.18 -15.44 19.99
C MET A 113 26.04 -13.92 20.05
N GLU A 114 26.94 -13.23 20.77
CA GLU A 114 26.96 -11.75 20.82
C GLU A 114 27.23 -11.13 19.44
N MET A 115 28.22 -11.67 18.70
CA MET A 115 28.50 -11.22 17.33
C MET A 115 27.30 -11.46 16.42
N LEU A 116 26.61 -12.60 16.56
CA LEU A 116 25.39 -12.87 15.81
C LEU A 116 24.28 -11.87 16.14
N VAL A 117 24.05 -11.58 17.42
CA VAL A 117 23.03 -10.61 17.87
C VAL A 117 23.35 -9.21 17.34
N ALA A 118 24.61 -8.75 17.41
CA ALA A 118 25.02 -7.47 16.87
C ALA A 118 24.84 -7.40 15.34
N SER A 119 25.19 -8.49 14.65
CA SER A 119 25.02 -8.61 13.20
C SER A 119 23.54 -8.63 12.80
N ARG A 120 22.69 -9.27 13.60
CA ARG A 120 21.22 -9.28 13.43
C ARG A 120 20.60 -7.91 13.63
N ALA A 121 21.11 -7.12 14.58
CA ALA A 121 20.69 -5.72 14.72
C ALA A 121 21.02 -4.93 13.45
N LEU A 122 22.24 -5.05 12.92
CA LEU A 122 22.63 -4.38 11.66
C LEU A 122 21.76 -4.85 10.48
N GLN A 123 21.51 -6.15 10.39
CA GLN A 123 20.67 -6.75 9.37
C GLN A 123 19.21 -6.26 9.47
N GLY A 124 18.69 -6.12 10.69
CA GLY A 124 17.36 -5.57 10.97
C GLY A 124 17.19 -4.13 10.53
N LEU A 125 18.23 -3.29 10.69
CA LEU A 125 18.25 -1.94 10.11
C LEU A 125 18.11 -1.97 8.58
N GLY A 126 18.73 -2.94 7.92
CA GLY A 126 18.55 -3.14 6.48
C GLY A 126 17.13 -3.61 6.14
N GLY A 127 16.64 -4.66 6.81
CA GLY A 127 15.37 -5.31 6.49
C GLY A 127 14.14 -4.42 6.69
N GLY A 128 14.10 -3.69 7.79
CA GLY A 128 13.05 -2.69 8.05
C GLY A 128 13.08 -1.55 7.02
N ALA A 129 14.28 -1.07 6.69
CA ALA A 129 14.47 0.00 5.72
C ALA A 129 14.01 -0.42 4.32
N ILE A 130 14.37 -1.63 3.89
CA ILE A 130 13.94 -2.23 2.62
C ILE A 130 12.42 -2.28 2.55
N THR A 131 11.77 -2.79 3.60
CA THR A 131 10.31 -2.98 3.61
C THR A 131 9.55 -1.65 3.47
N VAL A 132 10.00 -0.60 4.15
CA VAL A 132 9.37 0.74 4.07
C VAL A 132 9.66 1.42 2.74
N THR A 133 10.92 1.42 2.30
CA THR A 133 11.27 2.04 1.02
C THR A 133 10.66 1.33 -0.18
N ALA A 134 10.51 0.00 -0.12
CA ALA A 134 9.83 -0.80 -1.14
C ALA A 134 8.41 -0.30 -1.43
N VAL A 135 7.59 -0.18 -0.39
CA VAL A 135 6.20 0.29 -0.50
C VAL A 135 6.16 1.73 -1.00
N ALA A 136 7.10 2.56 -0.57
CA ALA A 136 7.18 3.96 -0.98
C ALA A 136 7.63 4.16 -2.44
N VAL A 137 8.61 3.38 -2.92
CA VAL A 137 9.06 3.38 -4.33
C VAL A 137 7.93 2.96 -5.26
N ILE A 138 7.13 1.96 -4.88
CA ILE A 138 5.91 1.61 -5.64
C ILE A 138 4.93 2.78 -5.68
N GLY A 139 4.77 3.49 -4.57
CA GLY A 139 3.96 4.71 -4.53
C GLY A 139 4.42 5.75 -5.55
N GLU A 140 5.71 5.91 -5.82
CA GLU A 140 6.19 6.95 -6.74
C GLU A 140 6.23 6.51 -8.20
N VAL A 141 6.60 5.25 -8.46
CA VAL A 141 6.82 4.73 -9.81
C VAL A 141 5.54 4.18 -10.43
N ILE A 142 4.60 3.71 -9.62
CA ILE A 142 3.37 3.09 -10.10
C ILE A 142 2.20 4.10 -10.05
N PRO A 143 1.50 4.31 -11.18
CA PRO A 143 0.28 5.13 -11.22
C PRO A 143 -0.74 4.64 -10.20
N LEU A 144 -1.44 5.55 -9.52
CA LEU A 144 -2.48 5.26 -8.52
C LEU A 144 -3.44 4.14 -8.93
N ARG A 145 -3.81 4.10 -10.21
CA ARG A 145 -4.73 3.11 -10.79
C ARG A 145 -4.18 1.68 -10.76
N GLU A 146 -2.88 1.50 -10.98
CA GLU A 146 -2.28 0.16 -11.00
C GLU A 146 -1.74 -0.28 -9.62
N ARG A 147 -1.59 0.65 -8.66
CA ARG A 147 -0.96 0.37 -7.34
C ARG A 147 -1.59 -0.81 -6.60
N GLY A 148 -2.90 -1.01 -6.71
CA GLY A 148 -3.59 -2.15 -6.10
C GLY A 148 -3.04 -3.51 -6.57
N ARG A 149 -2.73 -3.65 -7.86
CA ARG A 149 -2.16 -4.88 -8.45
C ARG A 149 -0.75 -5.14 -7.93
N TYR A 150 0.09 -4.11 -7.93
CA TYR A 150 1.49 -4.24 -7.48
C TYR A 150 1.59 -4.44 -5.97
N GLN A 151 0.74 -3.79 -5.16
CA GLN A 151 0.67 -4.03 -3.72
C GLN A 151 0.09 -5.41 -3.39
N GLY A 152 -0.91 -5.89 -4.15
CA GLY A 152 -1.39 -7.27 -4.04
C GLY A 152 -0.30 -8.29 -4.34
N ALA A 153 0.56 -8.02 -5.32
CA ALA A 153 1.72 -8.83 -5.62
C ALA A 153 2.80 -8.77 -4.52
N LEU A 154 3.00 -7.64 -3.83
CA LEU A 154 3.83 -7.59 -2.61
C LEU A 154 3.25 -8.46 -1.49
N GLY A 155 1.92 -8.44 -1.32
CA GLY A 155 1.22 -9.34 -0.40
C GLY A 155 1.46 -10.80 -0.77
N ALA A 156 1.38 -11.15 -2.07
CA ALA A 156 1.70 -12.48 -2.59
C ALA A 156 3.13 -12.91 -2.25
N VAL A 157 4.11 -12.03 -2.44
CA VAL A 157 5.51 -12.28 -2.07
C VAL A 157 5.61 -12.57 -0.58
N PHE A 158 4.97 -11.76 0.27
CA PHE A 158 4.96 -11.98 1.72
C PHE A 158 4.39 -13.36 2.08
N GLY A 159 3.26 -13.75 1.47
CA GLY A 159 2.67 -15.08 1.67
C GLY A 159 3.59 -16.21 1.21
N VAL A 160 4.12 -16.14 -0.01
CA VAL A 160 5.06 -17.14 -0.55
C VAL A 160 6.29 -17.29 0.34
N THR A 161 6.85 -16.17 0.80
CA THR A 161 8.04 -16.14 1.66
C THR A 161 7.81 -16.80 3.02
N THR A 162 6.59 -16.68 3.53
CA THR A 162 6.17 -17.29 4.80
C THR A 162 6.25 -18.81 4.75
N VAL A 163 6.09 -19.42 3.57
CA VAL A 163 6.18 -20.88 3.37
C VAL A 163 7.58 -21.29 2.96
N ILE A 164 8.18 -20.59 2.00
CA ILE A 164 9.52 -20.92 1.49
C ILE A 164 10.57 -20.77 2.60
N GLY A 165 10.40 -19.82 3.51
CA GLY A 165 11.33 -19.58 4.60
C GLY A 165 11.57 -20.80 5.48
N PRO A 166 10.55 -21.35 6.16
CA PRO A 166 10.70 -22.54 6.97
C PRO A 166 11.18 -23.76 6.19
N LEU A 167 10.75 -23.91 4.92
CA LEU A 167 11.20 -25.01 4.06
C LEU A 167 12.71 -24.92 3.75
N LEU A 168 13.19 -23.74 3.36
CA LEU A 168 14.62 -23.51 3.10
C LEU A 168 15.44 -23.56 4.39
N GLY A 169 14.92 -23.01 5.49
CA GLY A 169 15.57 -23.04 6.78
C GLY A 169 15.75 -24.46 7.30
N GLY A 170 14.70 -25.29 7.24
CA GLY A 170 14.77 -26.73 7.53
C GLY A 170 15.76 -27.45 6.61
N LEU A 171 15.69 -27.23 5.30
CA LEU A 171 16.64 -27.83 4.35
C LEU A 171 18.09 -27.48 4.68
N PHE A 172 18.37 -26.22 5.03
CA PHE A 172 19.71 -25.76 5.38
C PHE A 172 20.19 -26.27 6.73
N THR A 173 19.31 -26.44 7.71
CA THR A 173 19.68 -27.05 8.99
C THR A 173 19.88 -28.55 8.92
N ASP A 174 19.08 -29.22 8.09
CA ASP A 174 19.03 -30.69 8.04
C ASP A 174 20.15 -31.27 7.15
N HIS A 175 20.51 -30.57 6.07
CA HIS A 175 21.47 -31.08 5.07
C HIS A 175 22.73 -30.22 4.90
N LEU A 176 22.73 -28.97 5.38
CA LEU A 176 23.86 -28.05 5.29
C LEU A 176 24.21 -27.51 6.69
N THR A 177 24.94 -26.40 6.74
CA THR A 177 25.19 -25.64 7.97
C THR A 177 24.17 -24.51 8.10
N TRP A 178 23.75 -24.19 9.33
CA TRP A 178 22.86 -23.05 9.62
C TRP A 178 23.35 -21.71 9.01
N ARG A 179 24.66 -21.55 8.78
CA ARG A 179 25.26 -20.37 8.13
C ARG A 179 24.70 -20.12 6.72
N TRP A 180 24.26 -21.15 6.01
CA TRP A 180 23.63 -21.00 4.68
C TRP A 180 22.31 -20.24 4.72
N ALA A 181 21.63 -20.19 5.87
CA ALA A 181 20.49 -19.31 6.11
C ALA A 181 20.82 -17.83 5.81
N PHE A 182 22.07 -17.43 6.01
CA PHE A 182 22.54 -16.07 5.75
C PHE A 182 23.24 -15.93 4.40
N TRP A 183 23.97 -16.96 3.95
CA TRP A 183 24.66 -16.92 2.65
C TRP A 183 23.69 -16.88 1.47
N VAL A 184 22.50 -17.48 1.57
CA VAL A 184 21.48 -17.44 0.50
C VAL A 184 21.02 -16.01 0.17
N ASN A 185 21.07 -15.11 1.15
CA ASN A 185 20.67 -13.72 0.99
C ASN A 185 21.69 -12.90 0.18
N VAL A 186 22.97 -13.26 0.21
CA VAL A 186 24.07 -12.53 -0.43
C VAL A 186 23.91 -12.40 -1.94
N PRO A 187 23.75 -13.49 -2.73
CA PRO A 187 23.62 -13.39 -4.18
C PRO A 187 22.34 -12.63 -4.58
N VAL A 188 21.24 -12.84 -3.83
CA VAL A 188 19.97 -12.15 -4.10
C VAL A 188 20.11 -10.65 -3.86
N ALA A 189 20.75 -10.23 -2.76
CA ALA A 189 20.98 -8.83 -2.45
C ALA A 189 21.85 -8.13 -3.51
N VAL A 190 22.89 -8.80 -4.02
CA VAL A 190 23.73 -8.27 -5.12
C VAL A 190 22.90 -8.05 -6.39
N VAL A 191 22.05 -9.01 -6.76
CA VAL A 191 21.13 -8.87 -7.90
C VAL A 191 20.15 -7.71 -7.66
N VAL A 192 19.59 -7.57 -6.47
CA VAL A 192 18.69 -6.46 -6.11
C VAL A 192 19.40 -5.11 -6.27
N ILE A 193 20.63 -4.97 -5.77
CA ILE A 193 21.42 -3.74 -5.90
C ILE A 193 21.68 -3.41 -7.38
N ALA A 194 22.07 -4.42 -8.17
CA ALA A 194 22.34 -4.24 -9.60
C ALA A 194 21.09 -3.79 -10.37
N ILE A 195 19.95 -4.45 -10.15
CA ILE A 195 18.69 -4.07 -10.80
C ILE A 195 18.23 -2.70 -10.29
N ALA A 196 18.31 -2.43 -8.99
CA ALA A 196 17.93 -1.15 -8.40
C ALA A 196 18.76 0.03 -8.95
N ALA A 197 20.06 -0.19 -9.21
CA ALA A 197 20.94 0.83 -9.78
C ALA A 197 20.52 1.25 -11.19
N VAL A 198 20.11 0.30 -12.02
CA VAL A 198 19.74 0.53 -13.42
C VAL A 198 18.28 0.94 -13.56
N ALA A 199 17.38 0.33 -12.78
CA ALA A 199 15.94 0.44 -12.99
C ALA A 199 15.29 1.59 -12.24
N ILE A 200 15.65 1.83 -10.96
CA ILE A 200 14.97 2.83 -10.14
C ILE A 200 15.36 4.22 -10.65
N PRO A 201 14.39 5.02 -11.13
CA PRO A 201 14.66 6.37 -11.60
C PRO A 201 15.03 7.28 -10.41
N GLU A 202 16.02 8.14 -10.62
CA GLU A 202 16.47 9.09 -9.61
C GLU A 202 15.63 10.37 -9.71
N LEU A 203 14.46 10.37 -9.06
CA LEU A 203 13.62 11.57 -8.97
C LEU A 203 14.30 12.61 -8.08
N HIS A 204 14.85 13.65 -8.69
CA HIS A 204 15.37 14.81 -7.97
C HIS A 204 14.21 15.59 -7.35
N ARG A 205 14.13 15.64 -6.01
CA ARG A 205 13.27 16.60 -5.30
C ARG A 205 14.10 17.79 -4.82
N THR A 206 13.55 18.98 -5.05
CA THR A 206 14.16 20.30 -4.83
C THR A 206 13.98 20.86 -3.42
N ALA A 207 13.18 20.21 -2.56
CA ALA A 207 13.03 20.64 -1.17
C ALA A 207 14.16 20.02 -0.32
N ARG A 208 14.68 20.77 0.67
CA ARG A 208 15.57 20.28 1.73
C ARG A 208 14.74 20.12 3.00
N PRO A 209 14.17 18.93 3.29
CA PRO A 209 13.39 18.71 4.51
C PRO A 209 14.29 18.82 5.74
N VAL A 210 13.78 19.40 6.82
CA VAL A 210 14.49 19.52 8.10
C VAL A 210 14.21 18.26 8.91
N LEU A 211 15.25 17.50 9.28
CA LEU A 211 15.07 16.31 10.12
C LEU A 211 14.61 16.71 11.53
N ASP A 212 13.54 16.06 12.00
CA ASP A 212 13.23 16.05 13.43
C ASP A 212 13.97 14.88 14.08
N TYR A 213 15.26 15.11 14.38
CA TYR A 213 16.10 14.12 15.04
C TYR A 213 15.54 13.75 16.43
N ALA A 214 14.92 14.70 17.13
CA ALA A 214 14.34 14.47 18.44
C ALA A 214 13.13 13.53 18.33
N GLY A 215 12.21 13.79 17.40
CA GLY A 215 11.07 12.91 17.12
C GLY A 215 11.50 11.49 16.74
N ILE A 216 12.51 11.36 15.86
CA ILE A 216 13.05 10.07 15.40
C ILE A 216 13.61 9.26 16.59
N VAL A 217 14.43 9.90 17.43
CA VAL A 217 15.04 9.23 18.58
C VAL A 217 13.98 8.85 19.61
N LEU A 218 13.02 9.72 19.90
CA LEU A 218 11.99 9.48 20.90
C LEU A 218 11.01 8.37 20.50
N ILE A 219 10.58 8.33 19.23
CA ILE A 219 9.72 7.24 18.74
C ILE A 219 10.48 5.91 18.69
N GLY A 220 11.77 5.96 18.28
CA GLY A 220 12.65 4.80 18.28
C GLY A 220 12.83 4.24 19.68
N LEU A 221 13.15 5.08 20.66
CA LEU A 221 13.29 4.69 22.07
C LEU A 221 11.97 4.19 22.68
N GLY A 222 10.85 4.86 22.37
CA GLY A 222 9.54 4.47 22.84
C GLY A 222 9.13 3.09 22.32
N ALA A 223 9.21 2.87 21.00
CA ALA A 223 8.89 1.58 20.38
C ALA A 223 9.89 0.49 20.80
N ALA A 224 11.18 0.83 20.92
CA ALA A 224 12.22 -0.07 21.37
C ALA A 224 12.01 -0.54 22.81
N GLY A 225 11.78 0.39 23.72
CA GLY A 225 11.54 0.08 25.12
C GLY A 225 10.25 -0.72 25.31
N LEU A 226 9.18 -0.43 24.56
CA LEU A 226 7.94 -1.21 24.59
C LEU A 226 8.18 -2.65 24.09
N THR A 227 8.97 -2.81 23.03
CA THR A 227 9.34 -4.11 22.46
C THR A 227 10.23 -4.91 23.41
N LEU A 228 11.21 -4.27 24.06
CA LEU A 228 12.05 -4.90 25.08
C LEU A 228 11.24 -5.30 26.32
N ALA A 229 10.39 -4.40 26.82
CA ALA A 229 9.58 -4.64 28.01
C ALA A 229 8.68 -5.86 27.83
N THR A 230 8.05 -5.99 26.66
CA THR A 230 7.21 -7.14 26.33
C THR A 230 8.02 -8.39 26.05
N SER A 231 9.18 -8.28 25.41
CA SER A 231 10.03 -9.44 25.09
C SER A 231 10.68 -10.05 26.32
N TRP A 232 11.09 -9.24 27.30
CA TRP A 232 11.75 -9.70 28.53
C TRP A 232 10.78 -9.97 29.67
N GLY A 233 9.59 -9.35 29.62
CA GLY A 233 8.55 -9.50 30.63
C GLY A 233 8.04 -10.94 30.69
N GLY A 234 8.25 -11.59 31.83
CA GLY A 234 7.84 -12.97 32.08
C GLY A 234 8.76 -14.04 31.52
N THR A 235 9.90 -13.67 30.91
CA THR A 235 10.92 -14.62 30.44
C THR A 235 12.22 -14.43 31.22
N THR A 236 12.87 -13.28 31.05
CA THR A 236 14.15 -12.94 31.71
C THR A 236 13.92 -12.21 33.03
N TYR A 237 12.89 -11.36 33.08
CA TYR A 237 12.53 -10.60 34.28
C TYR A 237 11.05 -10.79 34.57
N ALA A 238 10.69 -10.93 35.85
CA ALA A 238 9.30 -10.92 36.28
C ALA A 238 8.61 -9.61 35.83
N TRP A 239 7.32 -9.68 35.51
CA TRP A 239 6.53 -8.51 35.10
C TRP A 239 6.55 -7.37 36.13
N GLY A 240 6.66 -7.69 37.43
CA GLY A 240 6.79 -6.72 38.52
C GLY A 240 8.22 -6.22 38.77
N SER A 241 9.21 -6.64 37.96
CA SER A 241 10.60 -6.19 38.11
C SER A 241 10.72 -4.68 37.90
N PRO A 242 11.53 -3.97 38.71
CA PRO A 242 11.83 -2.56 38.50
C PRO A 242 12.33 -2.27 37.08
N THR A 243 13.02 -3.22 36.45
CA THR A 243 13.54 -3.08 35.07
C THR A 243 12.42 -3.03 34.04
N ILE A 244 11.43 -3.92 34.14
CA ILE A 244 10.28 -3.96 33.21
C ILE A 244 9.37 -2.76 33.42
N LEU A 245 9.11 -2.41 34.68
CA LEU A 245 8.38 -1.19 35.03
C LEU A 245 9.10 0.07 34.52
N ALA A 246 10.42 0.16 34.68
CA ALA A 246 11.22 1.27 34.16
C ALA A 246 11.18 1.33 32.62
N LEU A 247 11.20 0.19 31.93
CA LEU A 247 11.05 0.14 30.47
C LEU A 247 9.65 0.59 30.03
N PHE A 248 8.58 0.16 30.69
CA PHE A 248 7.22 0.62 30.38
C PHE A 248 7.04 2.13 30.64
N VAL A 249 7.46 2.60 31.82
CA VAL A 249 7.38 4.01 32.19
C VAL A 249 8.27 4.87 31.30
N GLY A 250 9.50 4.43 31.03
CA GLY A 250 10.44 5.10 30.15
C GLY A 250 9.95 5.17 28.70
N SER A 251 9.32 4.10 28.20
CA SER A 251 8.72 4.09 26.87
C SER A 251 7.49 4.98 26.78
N ALA A 252 6.63 4.96 27.80
CA ALA A 252 5.49 5.87 27.89
C ALA A 252 5.96 7.33 27.93
N ALA A 253 6.97 7.64 28.73
CA ALA A 253 7.58 8.96 28.79
C ALA A 253 8.20 9.37 27.45
N ALA A 254 8.91 8.48 26.77
CA ALA A 254 9.49 8.72 25.44
C ALA A 254 8.40 8.96 24.38
N LEU A 255 7.29 8.20 24.41
CA LEU A 255 6.16 8.41 23.51
C LEU A 255 5.39 9.71 23.81
N ILE A 256 5.24 10.10 25.08
CA ILE A 256 4.64 11.39 25.45
C ILE A 256 5.55 12.55 25.01
N ALA A 257 6.85 12.43 25.25
CA ALA A 257 7.85 13.39 24.79
C ALA A 257 7.89 13.46 23.26
N PHE A 258 7.75 12.32 22.57
CA PHE A 258 7.59 12.25 21.12
C PHE A 258 6.40 13.07 20.67
N VAL A 259 5.20 12.85 21.22
CA VAL A 259 4.00 13.64 20.89
C VAL A 259 4.23 15.14 21.13
N ALA A 260 4.93 15.52 22.20
CA ALA A 260 5.25 16.92 22.48
C ALA A 260 6.26 17.52 21.49
N ALA A 261 7.28 16.76 21.08
CA ALA A 261 8.26 17.15 20.07
C ALA A 261 7.61 17.29 18.69
N GLU A 262 6.79 16.31 18.31
CA GLU A 262 6.06 16.25 17.04
C GLU A 262 5.10 17.43 16.86
N ARG A 263 4.47 17.90 17.95
CA ARG A 263 3.61 19.10 17.95
C ARG A 263 4.37 20.39 17.67
N ARG A 264 5.68 20.43 17.97
CA ARG A 264 6.54 21.61 17.82
C ARG A 264 7.43 21.54 16.57
N ALA A 265 7.57 20.37 15.97
CA ALA A 265 8.38 20.15 14.78
C ALA A 265 7.80 20.88 13.56
N VAL A 266 8.68 21.52 12.78
CA VAL A 266 8.31 22.21 11.54
C VAL A 266 7.85 21.20 10.47
N GLU A 267 8.45 20.01 10.47
CA GLU A 267 8.08 18.89 9.60
C GLU A 267 7.98 17.60 10.43
N PRO A 268 6.82 17.30 11.04
CA PRO A 268 6.63 16.09 11.82
C PRO A 268 6.77 14.82 10.97
N ILE A 269 7.25 13.74 11.59
CA ILE A 269 7.41 12.39 11.00
C ILE A 269 6.04 11.74 10.75
N LEU A 270 5.12 11.93 11.69
CA LEU A 270 3.75 11.48 11.69
C LEU A 270 2.88 12.66 12.15
N PRO A 271 2.42 13.51 11.21
CA PRO A 271 1.65 14.71 11.53
C PRO A 271 0.45 14.35 12.41
N ILE A 272 0.42 14.87 13.64
CA ILE A 272 -0.64 14.57 14.61
C ILE A 272 -2.03 14.95 14.06
N ARG A 273 -2.07 15.90 13.12
CA ARG A 273 -3.29 16.24 12.36
C ARG A 273 -3.93 15.03 11.67
N LEU A 274 -3.16 14.02 11.26
CA LEU A 274 -3.69 12.80 10.64
C LEU A 274 -4.54 12.00 11.64
N PHE A 275 -4.17 11.98 12.92
CA PHE A 275 -4.95 11.30 13.96
C PHE A 275 -6.24 12.05 14.34
N ALA A 276 -6.36 13.33 13.97
CA ALA A 276 -7.65 14.03 14.08
C ALA A 276 -8.70 13.43 13.13
N ASN A 277 -8.27 12.75 12.06
CA ASN A 277 -9.16 11.98 11.22
C ASN A 277 -9.44 10.60 11.86
N PRO A 278 -10.69 10.32 12.27
CA PRO A 278 -11.02 9.06 12.93
C PRO A 278 -10.77 7.83 12.02
N VAL A 279 -10.84 7.99 10.69
CA VAL A 279 -10.56 6.89 9.75
C VAL A 279 -9.10 6.47 9.85
N PHE A 280 -8.17 7.43 9.87
CA PHE A 280 -6.74 7.15 9.97
C PHE A 280 -6.40 6.47 11.31
N THR A 281 -6.94 6.99 12.42
CA THR A 281 -6.73 6.43 13.76
C THR A 281 -7.24 5.00 13.86
N VAL A 282 -8.47 4.71 13.40
CA VAL A 282 -9.01 3.35 13.38
C VAL A 282 -8.15 2.44 12.50
N CYS A 283 -7.71 2.89 11.33
CA CYS A 283 -6.84 2.09 10.46
C CYS A 283 -5.49 1.75 11.11
N CYS A 284 -4.89 2.68 11.86
CA CYS A 284 -3.65 2.41 12.61
C CYS A 284 -3.86 1.35 13.69
N VAL A 285 -4.94 1.45 14.48
CA VAL A 285 -5.23 0.47 15.54
C VAL A 285 -5.56 -0.91 14.95
N LEU A 286 -6.37 -0.97 13.89
CA LEU A 286 -6.65 -2.24 13.21
C LEU A 286 -5.39 -2.86 12.61
N SER A 287 -4.47 -2.03 12.10
CA SER A 287 -3.20 -2.52 11.55
C SER A 287 -2.28 -3.09 12.63
N PHE A 288 -2.29 -2.49 13.83
CA PHE A 288 -1.64 -3.07 15.01
C PHE A 288 -2.23 -4.45 15.33
N VAL A 289 -3.56 -4.59 15.38
CA VAL A 289 -4.23 -5.87 15.66
C VAL A 289 -3.89 -6.92 14.60
N VAL A 290 -3.88 -6.55 13.32
CA VAL A 290 -3.47 -7.43 12.21
C VAL A 290 -2.01 -7.89 12.38
N GLY A 291 -1.10 -6.97 12.70
CA GLY A 291 0.30 -7.31 12.96
C GLY A 291 0.46 -8.27 14.15
N PHE A 292 -0.21 -7.96 15.26
CA PHE A 292 -0.24 -8.78 16.47
C PHE A 292 -0.69 -10.21 16.19
N ALA A 293 -1.80 -10.36 15.47
CA ALA A 293 -2.33 -11.66 15.09
C ALA A 293 -1.41 -12.42 14.14
N MET A 294 -0.88 -11.74 13.13
CA MET A 294 -0.06 -12.33 12.08
C MET A 294 1.25 -12.90 12.64
N LEU A 295 2.03 -12.10 13.37
CA LEU A 295 3.32 -12.57 13.88
C LEU A 295 3.16 -13.52 15.07
N GLY A 296 2.15 -13.30 15.93
CA GLY A 296 1.82 -14.23 17.02
C GLY A 296 1.48 -15.63 16.49
N ALA A 297 0.60 -15.72 15.50
CA ALA A 297 0.24 -17.01 14.90
C ALA A 297 1.41 -17.66 14.16
N LEU A 298 2.13 -16.90 13.32
CA LEU A 298 3.24 -17.43 12.53
C LEU A 298 4.41 -17.95 13.36
N THR A 299 4.60 -17.42 14.56
CA THR A 299 5.69 -17.84 15.44
C THR A 299 5.36 -19.15 16.17
N PHE A 300 4.11 -19.32 16.63
CA PHE A 300 3.75 -20.41 17.56
C PHE A 300 3.01 -21.59 16.90
N LEU A 301 2.41 -21.40 15.73
CA LEU A 301 1.79 -22.50 14.97
C LEU A 301 2.80 -23.57 14.53
N PRO A 302 4.01 -23.22 14.03
CA PRO A 302 5.00 -24.23 13.69
C PRO A 302 5.49 -25.00 14.92
N THR A 303 5.61 -24.32 16.06
CA THR A 303 5.95 -24.93 17.35
C THR A 303 4.89 -25.94 17.78
N TYR A 304 3.60 -25.62 17.62
CA TYR A 304 2.51 -26.56 17.86
C TYR A 304 2.67 -27.82 17.01
N MET A 305 2.82 -27.66 15.69
CA MET A 305 2.92 -28.79 14.77
C MET A 305 4.15 -29.67 15.06
N GLN A 306 5.28 -29.08 15.43
CA GLN A 306 6.50 -29.83 15.70
C GLN A 306 6.42 -30.59 17.03
N PHE A 307 5.98 -29.94 18.11
CA PHE A 307 5.93 -30.58 19.43
C PHE A 307 4.71 -31.49 19.60
N VAL A 308 3.54 -31.12 19.08
CA VAL A 308 2.29 -31.87 19.23
C VAL A 308 2.14 -32.92 18.14
N ASP A 309 2.21 -32.53 16.86
CA ASP A 309 1.99 -33.47 15.75
C ASP A 309 3.23 -34.29 15.39
N GLY A 310 4.42 -33.91 15.90
CA GLY A 310 5.69 -34.61 15.63
C GLY A 310 6.21 -34.46 14.21
N VAL A 311 5.72 -33.47 13.46
CA VAL A 311 6.15 -33.26 12.09
C VAL A 311 7.47 -32.50 12.01
N SER A 312 8.24 -32.76 10.95
CA SER A 312 9.48 -32.03 10.68
C SER A 312 9.21 -30.53 10.44
N ALA A 313 10.24 -29.69 10.59
CA ALA A 313 10.17 -28.26 10.30
C ALA A 313 9.64 -27.99 8.87
N THR A 314 10.08 -28.80 7.90
CA THR A 314 9.65 -28.75 6.50
C THR A 314 8.16 -29.07 6.35
N ALA A 315 7.68 -30.14 6.99
CA ALA A 315 6.27 -30.52 6.93
C ALA A 315 5.36 -29.55 7.70
N SER A 316 5.84 -28.99 8.81
CA SER A 316 5.15 -27.93 9.55
C SER A 316 4.98 -26.67 8.69
N GLY A 317 6.05 -26.22 8.02
CA GLY A 317 5.97 -25.13 7.05
C GLY A 317 4.94 -25.39 5.96
N LEU A 318 4.93 -26.60 5.39
CA LEU A 318 3.93 -27.00 4.40
C LEU A 318 2.49 -26.98 4.95
N ARG A 319 2.28 -27.41 6.20
CA ARG A 319 0.96 -27.38 6.87
C ARG A 319 0.46 -25.96 7.18
N THR A 320 1.31 -24.94 7.16
CA THR A 320 0.88 -23.53 7.27
C THR A 320 0.39 -22.91 5.96
N LEU A 321 0.54 -23.61 4.82
CA LEU A 321 0.09 -23.15 3.51
C LEU A 321 -1.38 -22.70 3.45
N PRO A 322 -2.35 -23.41 4.07
CA PRO A 322 -3.75 -22.98 4.05
C PRO A 322 -3.96 -21.58 4.61
N MET A 323 -3.23 -21.19 5.67
CA MET A 323 -3.30 -19.85 6.23
C MET A 323 -2.81 -18.80 5.22
N VAL A 324 -1.68 -19.09 4.58
CA VAL A 324 -1.13 -18.21 3.54
C VAL A 324 -2.08 -18.10 2.36
N ALA A 325 -2.65 -19.22 1.89
CA ALA A 325 -3.62 -19.25 0.81
C ALA A 325 -4.85 -18.39 1.15
N GLY A 326 -5.40 -18.55 2.36
CA GLY A 326 -6.52 -17.74 2.84
C GLY A 326 -6.19 -16.25 2.86
N LEU A 327 -5.02 -15.90 3.40
CA LEU A 327 -4.53 -14.53 3.46
C LEU A 327 -4.37 -13.92 2.07
N LEU A 328 -3.75 -14.63 1.14
CA LEU A 328 -3.52 -14.13 -0.21
C LEU A 328 -4.82 -13.96 -0.99
N VAL A 329 -5.65 -15.01 -1.03
CA VAL A 329 -6.91 -15.01 -1.78
C VAL A 329 -7.82 -13.88 -1.31
N THR A 330 -7.97 -13.69 0.01
CA THR A 330 -8.83 -12.61 0.51
C THR A 330 -8.19 -11.25 0.48
N SER A 331 -6.86 -11.12 0.63
CA SER A 331 -6.15 -9.85 0.50
C SER A 331 -6.22 -9.29 -0.92
N LEU A 332 -6.04 -10.16 -1.92
CA LEU A 332 -6.21 -9.80 -3.33
C LEU A 332 -7.68 -9.55 -3.65
N GLY A 333 -8.57 -10.49 -3.28
CA GLY A 333 -10.00 -10.41 -3.56
C GLY A 333 -10.67 -9.18 -2.95
N SER A 334 -10.39 -8.87 -1.69
CA SER A 334 -10.92 -7.67 -1.03
C SER A 334 -10.44 -6.39 -1.72
N GLY A 335 -9.17 -6.30 -2.11
CA GLY A 335 -8.64 -5.17 -2.87
C GLY A 335 -9.41 -4.93 -4.18
N VAL A 336 -9.67 -6.00 -4.94
CA VAL A 336 -10.46 -5.92 -6.20
C VAL A 336 -11.89 -5.49 -5.92
N ILE A 337 -12.56 -6.14 -4.97
CA ILE A 337 -13.97 -5.88 -4.69
C ILE A 337 -14.17 -4.48 -4.14
N VAL A 338 -13.29 -4.01 -3.24
CA VAL A 338 -13.35 -2.63 -2.72
C VAL A 338 -13.20 -1.63 -3.85
N GLY A 339 -12.24 -1.86 -4.75
CA GLY A 339 -12.05 -1.00 -5.89
C GLY A 339 -13.28 -0.94 -6.80
N ARG A 340 -13.92 -2.10 -7.09
CA ARG A 340 -15.12 -2.18 -7.95
C ARG A 340 -16.37 -1.62 -7.30
N THR A 341 -16.59 -1.90 -6.02
CA THR A 341 -17.86 -1.58 -5.32
C THR A 341 -17.83 -0.22 -4.65
N GLY A 342 -16.65 0.36 -4.42
CA GLY A 342 -16.54 1.59 -3.62
C GLY A 342 -16.75 1.38 -2.12
N ARG A 343 -16.99 0.15 -1.65
CA ARG A 343 -17.41 -0.15 -0.28
C ARG A 343 -16.35 -0.93 0.48
N TYR A 344 -15.54 -0.23 1.27
CA TYR A 344 -14.46 -0.86 2.05
C TYR A 344 -14.84 -1.28 3.47
N LYS A 345 -15.84 -0.64 4.10
CA LYS A 345 -16.11 -0.78 5.54
C LYS A 345 -16.38 -2.24 5.97
N ILE A 346 -17.02 -3.03 5.12
CA ILE A 346 -17.41 -4.42 5.41
C ILE A 346 -16.18 -5.31 5.59
N PHE A 347 -15.08 -5.04 4.88
CA PHE A 347 -13.92 -5.93 4.84
C PHE A 347 -13.12 -5.95 6.15
N PRO A 348 -12.71 -4.81 6.76
CA PRO A 348 -12.05 -4.84 8.06
C PRO A 348 -12.95 -5.39 9.18
N ILE A 349 -14.27 -5.15 9.12
CA ILE A 349 -15.23 -5.68 10.09
C ILE A 349 -15.32 -7.21 9.97
N ALA A 350 -15.52 -7.73 8.76
CA ALA A 350 -15.55 -9.17 8.53
C ALA A 350 -14.19 -9.82 8.83
N GLY A 351 -13.09 -9.19 8.42
CA GLY A 351 -11.74 -9.71 8.63
C GLY A 351 -11.37 -9.85 10.10
N THR A 352 -11.67 -8.85 10.92
CA THR A 352 -11.43 -8.92 12.37
C THR A 352 -12.35 -9.91 13.09
N ALA A 353 -13.62 -10.03 12.65
CA ALA A 353 -14.53 -11.07 13.17
C ALA A 353 -14.02 -12.49 12.86
N ILE A 354 -13.63 -12.72 11.61
CA ILE A 354 -13.09 -14.00 11.13
C ILE A 354 -11.77 -14.32 11.83
N MET A 355 -10.94 -13.32 12.11
CA MET A 355 -9.70 -13.49 12.86
C MET A 355 -9.97 -13.87 14.33
N ALA A 356 -10.95 -13.24 14.99
CA ALA A 356 -11.37 -13.64 16.33
C ALA A 356 -11.90 -15.08 16.36
N LEU A 357 -12.73 -15.44 15.37
CA LEU A 357 -13.18 -16.83 15.19
C LEU A 357 -11.99 -17.77 14.96
N GLY A 358 -11.03 -17.40 14.12
CA GLY A 358 -9.83 -18.18 13.85
C GLY A 358 -9.04 -18.50 15.12
N PHE A 359 -8.83 -17.51 16.01
CA PHE A 359 -8.17 -17.74 17.28
C PHE A 359 -8.96 -18.65 18.24
N VAL A 360 -10.30 -18.52 18.27
CA VAL A 360 -11.17 -19.41 19.05
C VAL A 360 -11.21 -20.83 18.48
N LEU A 361 -11.08 -21.00 17.17
CA LEU A 361 -10.98 -22.32 16.55
C LEU A 361 -9.62 -22.96 16.83
N LEU A 362 -8.53 -22.19 16.71
CA LEU A 362 -7.19 -22.66 17.05
C LEU A 362 -7.06 -23.04 18.53
N SER A 363 -7.78 -22.39 19.44
CA SER A 363 -7.76 -22.76 20.85
C SER A 363 -8.52 -24.04 21.18
N GLN A 364 -9.31 -24.58 20.25
CA GLN A 364 -9.98 -25.87 20.38
C GLN A 364 -9.11 -27.02 19.85
N MET A 365 -7.91 -26.73 19.34
CA MET A 365 -7.00 -27.77 18.89
C MET A 365 -6.45 -28.55 20.07
N ASP A 366 -6.47 -29.87 19.90
CA ASP A 366 -5.88 -30.85 20.80
C ASP A 366 -4.96 -31.80 20.00
N ALA A 367 -4.20 -32.66 20.69
CA ALA A 367 -3.27 -33.62 20.09
C ALA A 367 -3.94 -34.60 19.11
N GLY A 368 -5.25 -34.85 19.27
CA GLY A 368 -6.05 -35.69 18.36
C GLY A 368 -6.60 -34.98 17.12
N THR A 369 -6.32 -33.69 16.93
CA THR A 369 -6.93 -32.90 15.84
C THR A 369 -6.44 -33.36 14.48
N SER A 370 -7.36 -33.70 13.58
CA SER A 370 -6.98 -34.09 12.21
C SER A 370 -6.32 -32.94 11.43
N THR A 371 -5.36 -33.27 10.56
CA THR A 371 -4.66 -32.28 9.72
C THR A 371 -5.60 -31.45 8.83
N LEU A 372 -6.74 -32.03 8.43
CA LEU A 372 -7.74 -31.33 7.63
C LEU A 372 -8.46 -30.24 8.44
N VAL A 373 -8.82 -30.54 9.69
CA VAL A 373 -9.44 -29.56 10.60
C VAL A 373 -8.47 -28.43 10.94
N GLN A 374 -7.22 -28.76 11.25
CA GLN A 374 -6.16 -27.77 11.47
C GLN A 374 -5.98 -26.87 10.24
N SER A 375 -5.95 -27.45 9.04
CA SER A 375 -5.84 -26.70 7.77
C SER A 375 -7.01 -25.74 7.57
N LEU A 376 -8.23 -26.14 7.93
CA LEU A 376 -9.42 -25.28 7.87
C LEU A 376 -9.33 -24.12 8.87
N TYR A 377 -8.88 -24.37 10.10
CA TYR A 377 -8.73 -23.30 11.11
C TYR A 377 -7.66 -22.28 10.70
N LEU A 378 -6.55 -22.77 10.15
CA LEU A 378 -5.49 -21.95 9.56
C LEU A 378 -6.01 -21.11 8.39
N LEU A 379 -6.79 -21.72 7.49
CA LEU A 379 -7.44 -21.01 6.39
C LEU A 379 -8.34 -19.89 6.93
N VAL A 380 -9.19 -20.16 7.93
CA VAL A 380 -10.05 -19.16 8.56
C VAL A 380 -9.23 -17.99 9.13
N LEU A 381 -8.20 -18.27 9.93
CA LEU A 381 -7.33 -17.21 10.47
C LEU A 381 -6.67 -16.39 9.34
N GLY A 382 -6.13 -17.06 8.34
CA GLY A 382 -5.52 -16.44 7.17
C GLY A 382 -6.48 -15.52 6.42
N THR A 383 -7.70 -15.99 6.17
CA THR A 383 -8.73 -15.19 5.49
C THR A 383 -9.06 -13.91 6.26
N GLY A 384 -9.13 -13.96 7.60
CA GLY A 384 -9.38 -12.79 8.45
C GLY A 384 -8.27 -11.74 8.38
N ILE A 385 -7.01 -12.20 8.42
CA ILE A 385 -5.83 -11.35 8.25
C ILE A 385 -5.85 -10.69 6.86
N GLY A 386 -6.06 -11.48 5.80
CA GLY A 386 -6.05 -11.01 4.42
C GLY A 386 -7.13 -9.96 4.11
N LEU A 387 -8.36 -10.16 4.60
CA LEU A 387 -9.48 -9.22 4.41
C LEU A 387 -9.19 -7.82 4.98
N SER A 388 -8.35 -7.73 6.00
CA SER A 388 -8.01 -6.48 6.68
C SER A 388 -6.72 -5.86 6.13
N MET A 389 -5.69 -6.68 5.89
CA MET A 389 -4.31 -6.23 5.65
C MET A 389 -4.19 -5.19 4.53
N GLN A 390 -4.74 -5.49 3.35
CA GLN A 390 -4.60 -4.63 2.17
C GLN A 390 -5.63 -3.49 2.15
N VAL A 391 -6.82 -3.72 2.68
CA VAL A 391 -7.90 -2.72 2.71
C VAL A 391 -7.54 -1.54 3.61
N LEU A 392 -6.90 -1.76 4.76
CA LEU A 392 -6.50 -0.67 5.67
C LEU A 392 -5.53 0.30 5.02
N VAL A 393 -4.55 -0.21 4.26
CA VAL A 393 -3.60 0.62 3.50
C VAL A 393 -4.34 1.40 2.42
N LEU A 394 -5.21 0.74 1.65
CA LEU A 394 -5.99 1.38 0.60
C LEU A 394 -6.89 2.52 1.14
N VAL A 395 -7.55 2.29 2.27
CA VAL A 395 -8.43 3.29 2.90
C VAL A 395 -7.65 4.54 3.31
N VAL A 396 -6.50 4.35 3.96
CA VAL A 396 -5.65 5.48 4.36
C VAL A 396 -5.15 6.23 3.14
N GLN A 397 -4.71 5.52 2.10
CA GLN A 397 -4.25 6.14 0.86
C GLN A 397 -5.32 6.97 0.14
N ASN A 398 -6.60 6.61 0.29
CA ASN A 398 -7.71 7.35 -0.29
C ASN A 398 -8.19 8.53 0.56
N THR A 399 -7.96 8.49 1.87
CA THR A 399 -8.50 9.47 2.82
C THR A 399 -7.57 10.67 3.03
N VAL A 400 -6.28 10.54 2.71
CA VAL A 400 -5.28 11.59 2.92
C VAL A 400 -4.93 12.33 1.62
N ASP A 401 -4.43 13.55 1.77
CA ASP A 401 -3.93 14.33 0.63
C ASP A 401 -2.67 13.70 0.01
N PHE A 402 -2.46 13.95 -1.28
CA PHE A 402 -1.35 13.37 -2.03
C PHE A 402 0.03 13.71 -1.43
N THR A 403 0.15 14.87 -0.76
CA THR A 403 1.36 15.30 -0.05
C THR A 403 1.65 14.47 1.20
N ASP A 404 0.61 13.97 1.86
CA ASP A 404 0.70 13.21 3.12
C ASP A 404 0.63 11.69 2.89
N LEU A 405 0.48 11.25 1.63
CA LEU A 405 0.26 9.86 1.24
C LEU A 405 1.37 8.90 1.69
N GLY A 406 2.62 9.33 1.52
CA GLY A 406 3.79 8.55 1.92
C GLY A 406 3.82 8.34 3.43
N VAL A 407 3.66 9.44 4.18
CA VAL A 407 3.68 9.46 5.64
C VAL A 407 2.53 8.65 6.25
N ALA A 408 1.33 8.76 5.68
CA ALA A 408 0.16 8.03 6.16
C ALA A 408 0.30 6.51 5.92
N THR A 409 0.81 6.12 4.75
CA THR A 409 1.07 4.70 4.42
C THR A 409 2.15 4.09 5.33
N SER A 410 3.24 4.84 5.57
CA SER A 410 4.29 4.40 6.49
C SER A 410 3.78 4.34 7.93
N GLY A 411 2.90 5.26 8.35
CA GLY A 411 2.28 5.24 9.68
C GLY A 411 1.49 3.95 9.94
N VAL A 412 0.61 3.57 9.02
CA VAL A 412 -0.15 2.31 9.09
C VAL A 412 0.77 1.09 9.18
N THR A 413 1.83 1.07 8.35
CA THR A 413 2.82 -0.02 8.35
C THR A 413 3.65 -0.05 9.64
N PHE A 414 3.97 1.11 10.19
CA PHE A 414 4.68 1.25 11.46
C PHE A 414 3.86 0.66 12.61
N PHE A 415 2.58 1.04 12.76
CA PHE A 415 1.71 0.44 13.78
C PHE A 415 1.54 -1.06 13.61
N ARG A 416 1.47 -1.55 12.37
CA ARG A 416 1.47 -3.00 12.09
C ARG A 416 2.75 -3.69 12.55
N THR A 417 3.90 -3.07 12.34
CA THR A 417 5.21 -3.62 12.75
C THR A 417 5.36 -3.64 14.26
N ILE A 418 4.90 -2.58 14.95
CA ILE A 418 4.79 -2.57 16.41
C ILE A 418 3.88 -3.71 16.85
N GLY A 419 2.67 -3.81 16.27
CA GLY A 419 1.72 -4.87 16.58
C GLY A 419 2.33 -6.25 16.44
N SER A 420 3.09 -6.49 15.37
CA SER A 420 3.81 -7.74 15.12
C SER A 420 4.78 -8.06 16.26
N SER A 421 5.61 -7.09 16.66
CA SER A 421 6.56 -7.25 17.77
C SER A 421 5.86 -7.55 19.10
N PHE A 422 4.74 -6.86 19.37
CA PHE A 422 3.89 -7.11 20.53
C PHE A 422 3.27 -8.50 20.52
N GLY A 423 2.81 -8.95 19.35
CA GLY A 423 2.23 -10.28 19.15
C GLY A 423 3.22 -11.37 19.51
N ALA A 424 4.43 -11.32 18.93
CA ALA A 424 5.47 -12.30 19.22
C ALA A 424 5.87 -12.32 20.70
N ALA A 425 6.04 -11.14 21.31
CA ALA A 425 6.46 -11.02 22.70
C ALA A 425 5.39 -11.49 23.69
N ILE A 426 4.14 -11.04 23.54
CA ILE A 426 3.03 -11.41 24.42
C ILE A 426 2.71 -12.90 24.29
N PHE A 427 2.65 -13.44 23.06
CA PHE A 427 2.46 -14.88 22.86
C PHE A 427 3.60 -15.68 23.49
N GLY A 428 4.86 -15.24 23.34
CA GLY A 428 6.01 -15.92 23.93
C GLY A 428 6.01 -15.91 25.45
N SER A 429 5.65 -14.78 26.05
CA SER A 429 5.51 -14.68 27.50
C SER A 429 4.35 -15.55 28.01
N MET A 430 3.19 -15.53 27.36
CA MET A 430 2.07 -16.40 27.72
C MET A 430 2.44 -17.88 27.57
N PHE A 431 3.06 -18.26 26.44
CA PHE A 431 3.50 -19.62 26.18
C PHE A 431 4.49 -20.10 27.25
N SER A 432 5.51 -19.29 27.58
CA SER A 432 6.51 -19.64 28.58
C SER A 432 5.88 -19.82 29.96
N ASN A 433 5.06 -18.87 30.42
CA ASN A 433 4.38 -18.98 31.72
C ASN A 433 3.47 -20.22 31.79
N PHE A 434 2.69 -20.48 30.74
CA PHE A 434 1.81 -21.64 30.71
C PHE A 434 2.58 -22.97 30.63
N LEU A 435 3.70 -22.97 29.92
CA LEU A 435 4.54 -24.15 29.81
C LEU A 435 5.28 -24.40 31.13
N ASP A 436 5.87 -23.38 31.75
CA ASP A 436 6.58 -23.50 33.03
C ASP A 436 5.68 -24.01 34.17
N ASP A 437 4.39 -23.67 34.16
CA ASP A 437 3.42 -24.18 35.12
C ASP A 437 3.09 -25.69 34.90
N ARG A 438 3.17 -26.19 33.66
CA ARG A 438 2.69 -27.54 33.28
C ARG A 438 3.79 -28.56 33.06
N LEU A 439 4.89 -28.12 32.47
CA LEU A 439 5.99 -28.93 32.01
C LEU A 439 6.70 -29.68 33.16
N PRO A 440 6.93 -29.10 34.35
CA PRO A 440 7.53 -29.84 35.47
C PRO A 440 6.68 -31.03 35.91
N ALA A 441 5.36 -30.86 36.00
CA ALA A 441 4.42 -31.93 36.36
C ALA A 441 4.28 -32.98 35.24
N ALA A 442 4.41 -32.59 33.98
CA ALA A 442 4.45 -33.51 32.84
C ALA A 442 5.75 -34.32 32.78
N MET A 443 6.89 -33.68 33.03
CA MET A 443 8.21 -34.33 33.11
C MET A 443 8.29 -35.32 34.26
N ALA A 444 7.77 -34.95 35.44
CA ALA A 444 7.72 -35.85 36.60
C ALA A 444 6.84 -37.09 36.36
N ARG A 445 5.75 -36.95 35.59
CA ARG A 445 4.84 -38.06 35.24
C ARG A 445 5.38 -38.96 34.12
N SER A 446 6.09 -38.38 33.15
CA SER A 446 6.65 -39.12 32.01
C SER A 446 7.93 -39.88 32.35
N GLY A 447 8.76 -39.35 33.27
CA GLY A 447 10.11 -39.87 33.49
C GLY A 447 11.06 -39.63 32.31
N ALA A 448 10.69 -38.73 31.38
CA ALA A 448 11.46 -38.44 30.18
C ALA A 448 12.78 -37.70 30.51
N PRO A 449 13.82 -37.84 29.66
CA PRO A 449 15.02 -37.03 29.78
C PRO A 449 14.70 -35.55 29.56
N ALA A 450 15.40 -34.66 30.27
CA ALA A 450 15.19 -33.20 30.17
C ALA A 450 15.30 -32.65 28.74
N GLN A 451 16.04 -33.33 27.86
CA GLN A 451 16.16 -32.98 26.44
C GLN A 451 14.85 -33.17 25.65
N ALA A 452 13.95 -34.06 26.07
CA ALA A 452 12.65 -34.24 25.44
C ALA A 452 11.73 -33.03 25.63
N ALA A 453 11.97 -32.23 26.67
CA ALA A 453 11.23 -31.00 26.91
C ALA A 453 11.60 -29.87 25.95
N THR A 454 12.74 -29.93 25.28
CA THR A 454 13.27 -28.84 24.43
C THR A 454 13.53 -29.25 22.98
N SER A 455 13.60 -30.56 22.68
CA SER A 455 13.75 -31.09 21.34
C SER A 455 12.53 -31.92 20.92
N PRO A 456 11.76 -31.47 19.90
CA PRO A 456 10.69 -32.26 19.31
C PRO A 456 11.15 -33.63 18.81
N GLN A 457 12.35 -33.70 18.23
CA GLN A 457 12.88 -34.94 17.66
C GLN A 457 13.12 -35.98 18.75
N VAL A 458 13.70 -35.58 19.89
CA VAL A 458 13.90 -36.46 21.04
C VAL A 458 12.55 -36.87 21.65
N LEU A 459 11.61 -35.94 21.74
CA LEU A 459 10.27 -36.21 22.27
C LEU A 459 9.53 -37.30 21.47
N HIS A 460 9.54 -37.19 20.14
CA HIS A 460 8.83 -38.13 19.26
C HIS A 460 9.58 -39.45 19.01
N GLN A 461 10.82 -39.58 19.50
CA GLN A 461 11.53 -40.86 19.55
C GLN A 461 11.19 -41.69 20.79
N LEU A 462 10.57 -41.08 21.81
CA LEU A 462 10.15 -41.79 23.02
C LEU A 462 8.88 -42.60 22.77
N SER A 463 8.62 -43.57 23.64
CA SER A 463 7.35 -44.29 23.62
C SER A 463 6.18 -43.33 23.87
N HIS A 464 5.05 -43.60 23.25
CA HIS A 464 3.87 -42.73 23.32
C HIS A 464 3.40 -42.47 24.76
N GLU A 465 3.56 -43.44 25.67
CA GLU A 465 3.22 -43.28 27.10
C GLU A 465 4.12 -42.26 27.82
N VAL A 466 5.39 -42.15 27.41
CA VAL A 466 6.36 -41.20 27.98
C VAL A 466 6.24 -39.83 27.31
N ALA A 467 5.94 -39.78 26.01
CA ALA A 467 5.82 -38.53 25.28
C ALA A 467 4.48 -37.80 25.55
N ALA A 468 3.37 -38.53 25.72
CA ALA A 468 2.02 -37.96 25.82
C ALA A 468 1.87 -36.86 26.90
N PRO A 469 2.35 -37.02 28.14
CA PRO A 469 2.19 -35.97 29.16
C PRO A 469 2.87 -34.64 28.77
N ILE A 470 3.98 -34.71 28.04
CA ILE A 470 4.72 -33.52 27.57
C ILE A 470 3.99 -32.92 26.36
N ILE A 471 3.56 -33.75 25.41
CA ILE A 471 2.77 -33.33 24.25
C ILE A 471 1.49 -32.60 24.69
N ASP A 472 0.76 -33.16 25.65
CA ASP A 472 -0.45 -32.56 26.20
C ASP A 472 -0.16 -31.22 26.87
N ALA A 473 0.95 -31.10 27.62
CA ALA A 473 1.35 -29.85 28.24
C ALA A 473 1.65 -28.76 27.20
N TYR A 474 2.28 -29.11 26.08
CA TYR A 474 2.52 -28.21 24.95
C TYR A 474 1.22 -27.81 24.24
N ALA A 475 0.36 -28.78 23.94
CA ALA A 475 -0.94 -28.55 23.30
C ALA A 475 -1.81 -27.61 24.15
N ASP A 476 -2.01 -27.92 25.44
CA ASP A 476 -2.80 -27.09 26.36
C ASP A 476 -2.24 -25.67 26.49
N SER A 477 -0.92 -25.53 26.57
CA SER A 477 -0.28 -24.22 26.71
C SER A 477 -0.54 -23.36 25.47
N LEU A 478 -0.34 -23.91 24.27
CA LEU A 478 -0.55 -23.20 23.02
C LEU A 478 -2.03 -22.90 22.75
N SER A 479 -2.92 -23.85 23.05
CA SER A 479 -4.37 -23.65 22.94
C SER A 479 -4.86 -22.51 23.84
N ARG A 480 -4.30 -22.38 25.06
CA ARG A 480 -4.56 -21.21 25.91
C ARG A 480 -4.01 -19.93 25.32
N VAL A 481 -2.78 -19.92 24.79
CA VAL A 481 -2.23 -18.72 24.12
C VAL A 481 -3.15 -18.23 23.01
N PHE A 482 -3.65 -19.13 22.15
CA PHE A 482 -4.58 -18.76 21.08
C PHE A 482 -5.91 -18.24 21.63
N LEU A 483 -6.42 -18.81 22.72
CA LEU A 483 -7.65 -18.31 23.38
C LEU A 483 -7.46 -16.88 23.91
N PHE A 484 -6.33 -16.59 24.55
CA PHE A 484 -6.01 -15.26 25.08
C PHE A 484 -5.68 -14.23 23.97
N ALA A 485 -5.40 -14.67 22.75
CA ALA A 485 -5.27 -13.80 21.59
C ALA A 485 -6.61 -13.35 21.00
N ALA A 486 -7.68 -14.15 21.16
CA ALA A 486 -9.01 -13.84 20.62
C ALA A 486 -9.59 -12.50 21.12
N PRO A 487 -9.48 -12.11 22.41
CA PRO A 487 -9.92 -10.79 22.88
C PRO A 487 -9.31 -9.62 22.12
N VAL A 488 -8.04 -9.70 21.72
CA VAL A 488 -7.38 -8.63 20.96
C VAL A 488 -8.02 -8.48 19.57
N ALA A 489 -8.35 -9.60 18.92
CA ALA A 489 -9.09 -9.60 17.66
C ALA A 489 -10.55 -9.10 17.84
N VAL A 490 -11.21 -9.42 18.96
CA VAL A 490 -12.56 -8.91 19.29
C VAL A 490 -12.54 -7.39 19.52
N ILE A 491 -11.53 -6.87 20.21
CA ILE A 491 -11.33 -5.41 20.34
C ILE A 491 -11.16 -4.78 18.94
N GLY A 492 -10.33 -5.40 18.09
CA GLY A 492 -10.21 -5.00 16.69
C GLY A 492 -11.57 -5.00 15.96
N PHE A 493 -12.39 -6.03 16.17
CA PHE A 493 -13.73 -6.11 15.60
C PHE A 493 -14.62 -4.96 16.05
N ILE A 494 -14.71 -4.70 17.36
CA ILE A 494 -15.49 -3.58 17.90
C ILE A 494 -15.01 -2.24 17.31
N LEU A 495 -13.70 -2.03 17.24
CA LEU A 495 -13.11 -0.82 16.68
C LEU A 495 -13.35 -0.66 15.18
N ALA A 496 -13.45 -1.76 14.42
CA ALA A 496 -13.73 -1.72 12.99
C ALA A 496 -15.13 -1.12 12.69
N TRP A 497 -16.09 -1.21 13.61
CA TRP A 497 -17.41 -0.58 13.44
C TRP A 497 -17.36 0.95 13.42
N PHE A 498 -16.39 1.54 14.13
CA PHE A 498 -16.15 2.98 14.17
C PHE A 498 -15.49 3.52 12.90
N LEU A 499 -15.08 2.64 11.97
CA LEU A 499 -14.58 3.04 10.67
C LEU A 499 -15.70 3.75 9.90
N LYS A 500 -15.53 5.06 9.67
CA LYS A 500 -16.44 5.83 8.82
C LYS A 500 -16.16 5.51 7.35
N GLN A 501 -17.22 5.30 6.59
CA GLN A 501 -17.14 5.05 5.15
C GLN A 501 -17.08 6.39 4.43
N VAL A 502 -15.95 6.64 3.76
CA VAL A 502 -15.71 7.81 2.91
C VAL A 502 -15.78 7.33 1.47
N PRO A 503 -16.49 8.02 0.56
CA PRO A 503 -16.54 7.63 -0.85
C PRO A 503 -15.12 7.63 -1.44
N LEU A 504 -14.77 6.56 -2.17
CA LEU A 504 -13.51 6.49 -2.90
C LEU A 504 -13.48 7.58 -3.98
N ARG A 505 -12.43 8.41 -4.01
CA ARG A 505 -12.21 9.39 -5.08
C ARG A 505 -12.19 8.65 -6.44
N ASP A 506 -12.90 9.15 -7.46
CA ASP A 506 -13.14 8.48 -8.77
C ASP A 506 -11.88 7.97 -9.49
N THR A 507 -10.72 8.52 -9.16
CA THR A 507 -9.40 8.05 -9.60
C THR A 507 -9.11 6.60 -9.19
N ALA A 508 -9.66 6.11 -8.07
CA ALA A 508 -9.49 4.75 -7.56
C ALA A 508 -10.50 3.75 -8.14
N ALA A 509 -11.75 4.18 -8.40
CA ALA A 509 -12.77 3.36 -9.06
C ALA A 509 -12.33 2.96 -10.49
N SER A 510 -11.69 3.89 -11.20
CA SER A 510 -11.16 3.69 -12.56
C SER A 510 -9.91 2.79 -12.64
N GLY A 511 -9.25 2.49 -11.51
CA GLY A 511 -8.07 1.62 -11.46
C GLY A 511 -8.34 0.18 -11.01
N SER A 512 -9.53 -0.07 -10.47
CA SER A 512 -9.89 -1.37 -9.91
C SER A 512 -10.42 -2.38 -10.93
N THR A 513 -10.87 -1.87 -12.07
CA THR A 513 -11.43 -2.67 -13.18
C THR A 513 -10.36 -3.46 -13.93
N ASP A 514 -9.07 -3.18 -13.69
CA ASP A 514 -7.93 -3.83 -14.36
C ASP A 514 -7.28 -4.96 -13.51
N MET A 515 -7.92 -5.30 -12.39
CA MET A 515 -7.46 -6.38 -11.51
C MET A 515 -7.91 -7.74 -12.05
N GLY A 516 -7.12 -8.31 -12.97
CA GLY A 516 -7.14 -9.75 -13.26
C GLY A 516 -7.72 -10.17 -14.61
N GLU A 517 -7.14 -9.71 -15.72
CA GLU A 517 -7.45 -10.28 -17.05
C GLU A 517 -6.91 -11.71 -17.25
N GLY A 518 -6.16 -12.28 -16.30
CA GLY A 518 -5.69 -13.65 -16.38
C GLY A 518 -6.71 -14.73 -15.99
N PHE A 519 -7.70 -14.40 -15.13
CA PHE A 519 -8.66 -15.37 -14.59
C PHE A 519 -10.03 -14.75 -14.21
N GLY A 520 -10.44 -13.66 -14.84
CA GLY A 520 -11.75 -13.03 -14.64
C GLY A 520 -12.78 -13.50 -15.66
N MET A 521 -13.96 -13.94 -15.18
CA MET A 521 -15.16 -14.12 -16.00
C MET A 521 -15.54 -12.77 -16.67
N PRO A 522 -16.01 -12.76 -17.94
CA PRO A 522 -16.36 -11.52 -18.64
C PRO A 522 -17.42 -10.72 -17.88
N THR A 523 -17.12 -9.45 -17.64
CA THR A 523 -17.96 -8.52 -16.87
C THR A 523 -19.27 -8.23 -17.61
N ILE A 524 -20.39 -8.18 -16.88
CA ILE A 524 -21.69 -7.69 -17.34
C ILE A 524 -21.69 -6.15 -17.29
N GLU A 525 -20.83 -5.50 -18.08
CA GLU A 525 -21.03 -4.07 -18.38
C GLU A 525 -22.00 -3.94 -19.56
N SER A 526 -22.92 -2.97 -19.51
CA SER A 526 -23.81 -2.73 -20.64
C SER A 526 -22.98 -2.36 -21.87
N PRO A 527 -23.32 -2.85 -23.08
CA PRO A 527 -22.58 -2.57 -24.32
C PRO A 527 -22.34 -1.07 -24.55
N GLU A 528 -23.26 -0.24 -24.06
CA GLU A 528 -23.20 1.21 -24.12
C GLU A 528 -22.05 1.83 -23.32
N LYS A 529 -21.72 1.27 -22.15
CA LYS A 529 -20.65 1.79 -21.29
C LYS A 529 -19.27 1.37 -21.78
N LEU A 530 -19.17 0.16 -22.33
CA LEU A 530 -17.99 -0.32 -23.06
C LEU A 530 -17.70 0.58 -24.27
N LEU A 531 -18.75 0.98 -25.01
CA LEU A 531 -18.63 1.90 -26.13
C LEU A 531 -18.15 3.30 -25.70
N GLU A 532 -18.68 3.83 -24.59
CA GLU A 532 -18.24 5.12 -24.05
C GLU A 532 -16.75 5.12 -23.65
N VAL A 533 -16.31 4.06 -22.97
CA VAL A 533 -14.90 3.89 -22.59
C VAL A 533 -14.01 3.75 -23.81
N ALA A 534 -14.44 3.01 -24.83
CA ALA A 534 -13.73 2.85 -26.09
C ALA A 534 -13.56 4.19 -26.83
N ILE A 535 -14.64 4.96 -26.96
CA ILE A 535 -14.64 6.28 -27.60
C ILE A 535 -13.76 7.25 -26.81
N GLY A 536 -13.84 7.25 -25.47
CA GLY A 536 -13.01 8.08 -24.61
C GLY A 536 -11.52 7.81 -24.78
N ARG A 537 -11.10 6.53 -24.82
CA ARG A 537 -9.70 6.14 -25.07
C ARG A 537 -9.22 6.56 -26.45
N LEU A 538 -10.09 6.42 -27.46
CA LEU A 538 -9.77 6.77 -28.85
C LEU A 538 -9.53 8.28 -28.99
N LEU A 539 -10.43 9.10 -28.45
CA LEU A 539 -10.29 10.57 -28.42
C LEU A 539 -9.04 11.03 -27.66
N GLN A 540 -8.66 10.32 -26.60
CA GLN A 540 -7.48 10.66 -25.81
C GLN A 540 -6.17 10.29 -26.53
N ARG A 541 -6.15 9.19 -27.30
CA ARG A 541 -5.01 8.78 -28.13
C ARG A 541 -4.81 9.69 -29.35
N SER A 542 -5.91 10.12 -29.98
CA SER A 542 -5.87 10.95 -31.19
C SER A 542 -5.61 12.45 -30.94
N HIS A 543 -5.32 12.85 -29.70
CA HIS A 543 -5.17 14.26 -29.29
C HIS A 543 -6.47 15.10 -29.45
N GLY A 544 -7.62 14.45 -29.35
CA GLY A 544 -8.94 15.08 -29.54
C GLY A 544 -9.39 15.09 -30.99
N VAL A 545 -10.42 15.90 -31.27
CA VAL A 545 -10.95 16.12 -32.63
C VAL A 545 -10.22 17.31 -33.23
N ASP A 546 -9.53 17.11 -34.37
CA ASP A 546 -8.87 18.20 -35.10
C ASP A 546 -9.92 19.10 -35.76
N LEU A 547 -10.20 20.23 -35.10
CA LEU A 547 -11.14 21.25 -35.55
C LEU A 547 -10.69 21.94 -36.84
N GLU A 548 -9.38 22.01 -37.08
CA GLU A 548 -8.82 22.62 -38.28
C GLU A 548 -9.04 21.73 -39.49
N ALA A 549 -8.85 20.41 -39.34
CA ALA A 549 -9.17 19.43 -40.37
C ALA A 549 -10.68 19.38 -40.70
N LEU A 550 -11.55 19.52 -39.70
CA LEU A 550 -13.01 19.56 -39.90
C LEU A 550 -13.47 20.82 -40.65
N ALA A 551 -12.92 21.98 -40.28
CA ALA A 551 -13.24 23.26 -40.93
C ALA A 551 -12.74 23.32 -42.39
N ARG A 552 -11.65 22.60 -42.71
CA ARG A 552 -11.13 22.48 -44.09
C ARG A 552 -11.83 21.43 -44.95
N SER A 553 -12.79 20.69 -44.40
CA SER A 553 -13.53 19.70 -45.18
C SER A 553 -14.37 20.37 -46.29
N PRO A 554 -14.53 19.75 -47.48
CA PRO A 554 -15.31 20.34 -48.59
C PRO A 554 -16.78 20.64 -48.26
N ARG A 555 -17.25 20.19 -47.09
CA ARG A 555 -18.64 20.28 -46.63
C ARG A 555 -18.87 21.36 -45.57
N SER A 556 -17.82 21.96 -45.01
CA SER A 556 -17.94 23.06 -44.03
C SER A 556 -17.76 24.42 -44.73
N ARG A 557 -18.60 25.39 -44.38
CA ARG A 557 -18.54 26.78 -44.91
C ARG A 557 -18.03 27.77 -43.86
N VAL A 558 -17.50 27.27 -42.75
CA VAL A 558 -17.24 28.02 -41.52
C VAL A 558 -15.75 27.91 -41.16
N ASP A 559 -15.14 29.02 -40.72
CA ASP A 559 -13.75 29.00 -40.26
C ASP A 559 -13.61 28.24 -38.92
N THR A 560 -12.39 27.84 -38.57
CA THR A 560 -12.10 27.04 -37.37
C THR A 560 -12.59 27.71 -36.08
N ALA A 561 -12.49 29.04 -36.01
CA ALA A 561 -12.91 29.83 -34.85
C ALA A 561 -14.44 29.86 -34.69
N ALA A 562 -15.17 30.05 -35.78
CA ALA A 562 -16.62 30.05 -35.82
C ALA A 562 -17.19 28.64 -35.60
N LEU A 563 -16.54 27.58 -36.10
CA LEU A 563 -16.92 26.19 -35.83
C LEU A 563 -16.74 25.84 -34.35
N TRP A 564 -15.63 26.28 -33.75
CA TRP A 564 -15.39 26.12 -32.31
C TRP A 564 -16.45 26.85 -31.47
N ALA A 565 -16.76 28.10 -31.82
CA ALA A 565 -17.75 28.91 -31.11
C ALA A 565 -19.17 28.31 -31.23
N LEU A 566 -19.56 27.83 -32.41
CA LEU A 566 -20.82 27.09 -32.60
C LEU A 566 -20.92 25.85 -31.71
N MET A 567 -19.83 25.07 -31.62
CA MET A 567 -19.77 23.92 -30.71
C MET A 567 -19.88 24.31 -29.24
N GLN A 568 -19.31 25.44 -28.82
CA GLN A 568 -19.48 25.94 -27.45
C GLN A 568 -20.94 26.32 -27.16
N ILE A 569 -21.59 27.03 -28.10
CA ILE A 569 -23.02 27.41 -27.97
C ILE A 569 -23.89 26.16 -27.86
N TYR A 570 -23.69 25.15 -28.72
CA TYR A 570 -24.45 23.90 -28.66
C TYR A 570 -24.23 23.16 -27.35
N ARG A 571 -22.98 23.01 -26.93
CA ARG A 571 -22.62 22.24 -25.74
C ARG A 571 -23.21 22.86 -24.48
N HIS A 572 -23.13 24.19 -24.32
CA HIS A 572 -23.74 24.89 -23.18
C HIS A 572 -25.28 24.87 -23.28
N ALA A 573 -25.85 25.23 -24.43
CA ALA A 573 -27.31 25.23 -24.60
C ALA A 573 -27.95 23.84 -24.41
N SER A 574 -27.23 22.75 -24.69
CA SER A 574 -27.71 21.38 -24.48
C SER A 574 -27.87 20.98 -23.02
N VAL A 575 -27.21 21.68 -22.09
CA VAL A 575 -27.21 21.38 -20.65
C VAL A 575 -28.06 22.38 -19.87
N THR A 576 -27.91 23.67 -20.15
CA THR A 576 -28.56 24.78 -19.41
C THR A 576 -29.73 25.40 -20.16
N GLY A 577 -30.01 24.97 -21.40
CA GLY A 577 -31.06 25.53 -22.27
C GLY A 577 -30.68 26.83 -22.98
N THR A 578 -29.68 27.57 -22.47
CA THR A 578 -29.14 28.81 -23.08
C THR A 578 -27.63 28.87 -22.90
N ALA A 579 -26.89 29.43 -23.86
CA ALA A 579 -25.43 29.55 -23.78
C ALA A 579 -25.02 30.98 -23.43
N ASP A 580 -24.51 31.19 -22.21
CA ASP A 580 -24.00 32.48 -21.76
C ASP A 580 -22.51 32.63 -22.08
N ILE A 581 -22.12 33.73 -22.73
CA ILE A 581 -20.72 33.98 -23.07
C ILE A 581 -19.84 34.22 -21.85
N VAL A 582 -20.40 34.70 -20.74
CA VAL A 582 -19.67 34.90 -19.47
C VAL A 582 -19.27 33.55 -18.89
N ASP A 583 -20.19 32.59 -18.84
CA ASP A 583 -19.90 31.23 -18.38
C ASP A 583 -18.88 30.52 -19.29
N ILE A 584 -18.97 30.71 -20.60
CA ILE A 584 -18.00 30.15 -21.56
C ILE A 584 -16.61 30.79 -21.36
N ALA A 585 -16.55 32.10 -21.14
CA ALA A 585 -15.32 32.84 -20.91
C ALA A 585 -14.63 32.41 -19.60
N GLU A 586 -15.40 32.26 -18.52
CA GLU A 586 -14.92 31.73 -17.25
C GLU A 586 -14.43 30.28 -17.38
N GLU A 587 -15.17 29.40 -18.07
CA GLU A 587 -14.77 28.00 -18.28
C GLU A 587 -13.42 27.92 -18.99
N ARG A 588 -13.21 28.81 -19.97
CA ARG A 588 -11.96 28.88 -20.76
C ARG A 588 -10.88 29.74 -20.10
N ARG A 589 -11.16 30.32 -18.93
CA ARG A 589 -10.25 31.23 -18.20
C ARG A 589 -9.72 32.37 -19.06
N VAL A 590 -10.57 32.91 -19.93
CA VAL A 590 -10.23 34.06 -20.78
C VAL A 590 -11.22 35.19 -20.51
N PRO A 591 -10.79 36.46 -20.58
CA PRO A 591 -11.72 37.59 -20.55
C PRO A 591 -12.75 37.50 -21.69
N ARG A 592 -14.01 37.84 -21.41
CA ARG A 592 -15.11 37.78 -22.40
C ARG A 592 -14.80 38.56 -23.68
N GLN A 593 -14.04 39.65 -23.57
CA GLN A 593 -13.65 40.52 -24.69
C GLN A 593 -12.82 39.79 -25.75
N ILE A 594 -12.18 38.67 -25.40
CA ILE A 594 -11.42 37.84 -26.36
C ILE A 594 -12.38 37.00 -27.22
N LEU A 595 -13.50 36.57 -26.65
CA LEU A 595 -14.46 35.69 -27.33
C LEU A 595 -15.53 36.48 -28.11
N GLU A 596 -15.93 37.65 -27.60
CA GLU A 596 -16.94 38.54 -28.19
C GLU A 596 -16.81 38.71 -29.72
N PRO A 597 -15.64 39.03 -30.31
CA PRO A 597 -15.51 39.25 -31.75
C PRO A 597 -15.87 38.03 -32.61
N THR A 598 -15.64 36.82 -32.09
CA THR A 598 -15.94 35.57 -32.80
C THR A 598 -17.41 35.22 -32.70
N PHE A 599 -18.01 35.43 -31.52
CA PHE A 599 -19.44 35.19 -31.28
C PHE A 599 -20.31 36.22 -32.02
N ASP A 600 -19.89 37.49 -32.07
CA ASP A 600 -20.60 38.52 -32.84
C ASP A 600 -20.53 38.27 -34.35
N ARG A 601 -19.42 37.68 -34.84
CA ARG A 601 -19.31 37.24 -36.24
C ARG A 601 -20.31 36.13 -36.57
N LEU A 602 -20.60 35.21 -35.65
CA LEU A 602 -21.64 34.19 -35.83
C LEU A 602 -23.04 34.79 -35.95
N VAL A 603 -23.29 35.89 -35.22
CA VAL A 603 -24.56 36.62 -35.31
C VAL A 603 -24.65 37.37 -36.65
N ALA A 604 -23.58 38.06 -37.05
CA ALA A 604 -23.52 38.78 -38.33
C ALA A 604 -23.70 37.85 -39.54
N THR A 605 -23.19 36.62 -39.45
CA THR A 605 -23.30 35.59 -40.50
C THR A 605 -24.59 34.74 -40.39
N ARG A 606 -25.48 35.07 -39.45
CA ARG A 606 -26.77 34.40 -39.19
C ARG A 606 -26.68 32.92 -38.78
N TYR A 607 -25.55 32.49 -38.22
CA TYR A 607 -25.42 31.14 -37.63
C TYR A 607 -25.87 31.09 -36.16
N ALA A 608 -25.88 32.22 -35.46
CA ALA A 608 -26.39 32.34 -34.09
C ALA A 608 -27.26 33.58 -33.92
N THR A 609 -28.13 33.59 -32.90
CA THR A 609 -28.89 34.74 -32.43
C THR A 609 -28.46 35.10 -31.03
N ARG A 610 -28.38 36.40 -30.72
CA ARG A 610 -27.95 36.92 -29.42
C ARG A 610 -29.09 37.71 -28.76
N VAL A 611 -29.36 37.42 -27.49
CA VAL A 611 -30.25 38.19 -26.62
C VAL A 611 -29.45 38.52 -25.35
N ALA A 612 -29.10 39.81 -25.17
CA ALA A 612 -28.15 40.23 -24.15
C ALA A 612 -26.82 39.44 -24.25
N ASP A 613 -26.44 38.69 -23.22
CA ASP A 613 -25.22 37.87 -23.21
C ASP A 613 -25.46 36.38 -23.52
N GLN A 614 -26.70 36.03 -23.88
CA GLN A 614 -27.09 34.67 -24.23
C GLN A 614 -27.13 34.46 -25.75
N PHE A 615 -26.58 33.33 -26.18
CA PHE A 615 -26.53 32.90 -27.56
C PHE A 615 -27.38 31.65 -27.78
N SER A 616 -28.10 31.62 -28.90
CA SER A 616 -28.86 30.48 -29.38
C SER A 616 -28.56 30.20 -30.84
N LEU A 617 -28.71 28.94 -31.27
CA LEU A 617 -28.38 28.53 -32.64
C LEU A 617 -29.54 28.79 -33.59
N THR A 618 -29.25 29.32 -34.78
CA THR A 618 -30.23 29.39 -35.87
C THR A 618 -30.34 28.02 -36.56
N PRO A 619 -31.37 27.78 -37.41
CA PRO A 619 -31.46 26.56 -38.21
C PRO A 619 -30.21 26.32 -39.08
N ALA A 620 -29.57 27.39 -39.56
CA ALA A 620 -28.32 27.32 -40.31
C ALA A 620 -27.12 26.91 -39.43
N GLY A 621 -27.02 27.46 -38.21
CA GLY A 621 -25.98 27.06 -37.25
C GLY A 621 -26.13 25.62 -36.79
N ALA A 622 -27.36 25.19 -36.49
CA ALA A 622 -27.67 23.80 -36.14
C ALA A 622 -27.31 22.82 -37.27
N ALA A 623 -27.52 23.21 -38.53
CA ALA A 623 -27.15 22.38 -39.68
C ALA A 623 -25.63 22.16 -39.79
N GLU A 624 -24.80 23.19 -39.53
CA GLU A 624 -23.34 23.04 -39.52
C GLU A 624 -22.84 22.16 -38.37
N ILE A 625 -23.46 22.25 -37.19
CA ILE A 625 -23.12 21.39 -36.04
C ILE A 625 -23.50 19.94 -36.31
N ASN A 626 -24.66 19.69 -36.93
CA ASN A 626 -25.06 18.34 -37.33
C ASN A 626 -24.08 17.73 -38.34
N LYS A 627 -23.59 18.52 -39.30
CA LYS A 627 -22.53 18.07 -40.24
C LYS A 627 -21.24 17.72 -39.52
N ALA A 628 -20.80 18.56 -38.57
CA ALA A 628 -19.60 18.29 -37.76
C ALA A 628 -19.77 17.02 -36.93
N ARG A 629 -20.93 16.84 -36.28
CA ARG A 629 -21.28 15.63 -35.51
C ARG A 629 -21.26 14.38 -36.39
N ASP A 630 -21.77 14.47 -37.61
CA ASP A 630 -21.75 13.36 -38.57
C ASP A 630 -20.34 12.96 -39.00
N LEU A 631 -19.47 13.94 -39.25
CA LEU A 631 -18.07 13.68 -39.60
C LEU A 631 -17.30 13.03 -38.45
N ILE A 632 -17.47 13.56 -37.23
CA ILE A 632 -16.84 13.02 -36.01
C ILE A 632 -17.33 11.59 -35.75
N SER A 633 -18.64 11.36 -35.85
CA SER A 633 -19.23 10.02 -35.62
C SER A 633 -18.75 9.03 -36.67
N SER A 634 -18.63 9.44 -37.93
CA SER A 634 -18.14 8.58 -39.01
C SER A 634 -16.67 8.20 -38.80
N TRP A 635 -15.83 9.17 -38.44
CA TRP A 635 -14.41 8.93 -38.13
C TRP A 635 -14.22 7.99 -36.93
N ILE A 636 -15.00 8.18 -35.85
CA ILE A 636 -14.94 7.30 -34.67
C ILE A 636 -15.40 5.89 -35.03
N THR A 637 -16.49 5.76 -35.80
CA THR A 637 -17.02 4.45 -36.21
C THR A 637 -16.02 3.71 -37.08
N GLU A 638 -15.39 4.40 -38.04
CA GLU A 638 -14.38 3.83 -38.91
C GLU A 638 -13.13 3.41 -38.11
N SER A 639 -12.67 4.28 -37.20
CA SER A 639 -11.48 4.01 -36.38
C SER A 639 -11.70 2.84 -35.42
N LEU A 640 -12.89 2.72 -34.82
CA LEU A 640 -13.29 1.57 -34.01
C LEU A 640 -13.42 0.28 -34.84
N SER A 641 -13.83 0.39 -36.12
CA SER A 641 -13.97 -0.78 -37.00
C SER A 641 -12.62 -1.36 -37.46
N GLN A 642 -11.56 -0.56 -37.47
CA GLN A 642 -10.20 -0.96 -37.88
C GLN A 642 -9.37 -1.56 -36.73
N SER A 643 -9.79 -1.39 -35.48
CA SER A 643 -9.07 -1.88 -34.31
C SER A 643 -9.65 -3.19 -33.79
N GLU A 644 -8.94 -4.30 -34.02
CA GLU A 644 -9.35 -5.65 -33.60
C GLU A 644 -9.61 -5.74 -32.09
N ASP A 645 -8.75 -5.11 -31.28
CA ASP A 645 -8.85 -5.03 -29.82
C ASP A 645 -10.20 -4.48 -29.31
N PHE A 646 -10.80 -3.52 -30.03
CA PHE A 646 -12.05 -2.88 -29.61
C PHE A 646 -13.28 -3.66 -30.09
N SER A 647 -13.19 -4.32 -31.25
CA SER A 647 -14.27 -5.14 -31.80
C SER A 647 -14.54 -6.40 -30.97
N ALA A 648 -13.49 -6.98 -30.37
CA ALA A 648 -13.60 -8.18 -29.53
C ALA A 648 -14.32 -7.90 -28.20
N GLY A 649 -14.17 -6.69 -27.63
CA GLY A 649 -14.79 -6.29 -26.36
C GLY A 649 -16.26 -5.87 -26.47
N LEU A 650 -16.73 -5.47 -27.66
CA LEU A 650 -18.09 -4.92 -27.87
C LEU A 650 -19.13 -5.99 -28.30
N GLY A 651 -18.72 -7.24 -28.53
CA GLY A 651 -19.62 -8.31 -28.98
C GLY A 651 -20.20 -8.11 -30.39
N GLY A 652 -19.65 -7.17 -31.16
CA GLY A 652 -20.12 -6.81 -32.50
C GLY A 652 -19.59 -5.45 -32.98
N ARG A 653 -19.89 -5.08 -34.23
CA ARG A 653 -19.58 -3.74 -34.77
C ARG A 653 -20.53 -2.71 -34.17
N ALA A 654 -20.00 -1.64 -33.60
CA ALA A 654 -20.79 -0.55 -33.06
C ALA A 654 -21.58 0.16 -34.18
N ASP A 655 -22.88 0.36 -33.97
CA ASP A 655 -23.74 1.07 -34.92
C ASP A 655 -23.58 2.60 -34.74
N ARG A 656 -23.77 3.35 -35.82
CA ARG A 656 -23.59 4.81 -35.88
C ARG A 656 -24.49 5.54 -34.87
N MET A 657 -25.71 5.04 -34.63
CA MET A 657 -26.61 5.61 -33.61
C MET A 657 -26.09 5.40 -32.19
N GLN A 658 -25.44 4.26 -31.91
CA GLN A 658 -24.88 3.96 -30.59
C GLN A 658 -23.68 4.86 -30.29
N VAL A 659 -22.83 5.11 -31.29
CA VAL A 659 -21.69 6.04 -31.18
C VAL A 659 -22.16 7.47 -30.91
N GLN A 660 -23.21 7.92 -31.61
CA GLN A 660 -23.81 9.25 -31.38
C GLN A 660 -24.40 9.38 -29.97
N GLY A 661 -25.14 8.35 -29.51
CA GLY A 661 -25.69 8.34 -28.15
C GLY A 661 -24.61 8.36 -27.06
N ALA A 662 -23.51 7.63 -27.27
CA ALA A 662 -22.36 7.62 -26.35
C ALA A 662 -21.65 8.99 -26.30
N LEU A 663 -21.45 9.64 -27.46
CA LEU A 663 -20.87 10.99 -27.51
C LEU A 663 -21.70 12.03 -26.74
N ASP A 664 -23.03 11.99 -26.89
CA ASP A 664 -23.94 12.90 -26.19
C ASP A 664 -23.95 12.66 -24.66
N ARG A 665 -23.68 11.44 -24.19
CA ARG A 665 -23.57 11.13 -22.76
C ARG A 665 -22.22 11.54 -22.19
N ILE A 666 -21.13 11.29 -22.91
CA ILE A 666 -19.78 11.76 -22.54
C ILE A 666 -19.75 13.29 -22.44
N ALA A 667 -20.32 13.99 -23.44
CA ALA A 667 -20.36 15.45 -23.46
C ALA A 667 -21.13 16.03 -22.26
N ARG A 668 -22.24 15.40 -21.86
CA ARG A 668 -23.02 15.79 -20.68
C ARG A 668 -22.28 15.49 -19.37
N GLY A 669 -21.63 14.33 -19.26
CA GLY A 669 -20.88 13.93 -18.06
C GLY A 669 -19.74 14.88 -17.71
N VAL A 670 -18.91 15.26 -18.70
CA VAL A 670 -17.77 16.17 -18.49
C VAL A 670 -18.19 17.56 -18.01
N LEU A 671 -19.38 18.04 -18.41
CA LEU A 671 -19.90 19.32 -17.96
C LEU A 671 -20.43 19.28 -16.53
N LEU A 672 -21.16 18.22 -16.16
CA LEU A 672 -21.73 18.08 -14.82
C LEU A 672 -20.64 17.93 -13.75
N GLU A 673 -19.58 17.17 -14.03
CA GLU A 673 -18.44 16.98 -13.12
C GLU A 673 -17.72 18.30 -12.81
N ARG A 674 -17.59 19.21 -13.80
CA ARG A 674 -16.93 20.50 -13.64
C ARG A 674 -17.80 21.58 -13.01
N ILE A 675 -19.12 21.51 -13.17
CA ILE A 675 -20.04 22.37 -12.42
C ILE A 675 -19.99 22.02 -10.92
N ALA A 676 -19.79 20.74 -10.57
CA ALA A 676 -19.59 20.31 -9.19
C ALA A 676 -18.24 20.78 -8.60
N GLU A 677 -17.18 20.93 -9.42
CA GLU A 677 -15.89 21.49 -8.98
C GLU A 677 -15.91 23.01 -8.70
N ARG A 678 -16.99 23.75 -9.02
CA ARG A 678 -17.10 25.21 -8.78
C ARG A 678 -17.08 25.62 -7.28
N GLU A 679 -17.12 24.68 -6.33
CA GLU A 679 -17.12 24.99 -4.88
C GLU A 679 -15.73 25.09 -4.21
N GLU A 680 -14.61 24.82 -4.89
CA GLU A 680 -13.26 24.99 -4.30
C GLU A 680 -12.38 25.99 -5.08
N PRO A 681 -12.13 27.21 -4.55
CA PRO A 681 -11.18 28.13 -5.16
C PRO A 681 -9.74 27.63 -4.94
N ARG A 682 -9.04 27.28 -6.03
CA ARG A 682 -7.58 27.06 -6.00
C ARG A 682 -6.87 28.42 -5.98
N PRO A 683 -6.10 28.77 -4.93
CA PRO A 683 -5.39 30.04 -4.89
C PRO A 683 -4.24 30.06 -5.91
N LEU A 684 -4.16 31.15 -6.67
CA LEU A 684 -3.06 31.44 -7.58
C LEU A 684 -1.86 31.93 -6.76
N LYS A 685 -0.72 31.23 -6.82
CA LYS A 685 0.53 31.71 -6.22
C LYS A 685 1.12 32.80 -7.10
N LEU A 686 0.82 34.06 -6.79
CA LEU A 686 1.56 35.21 -7.32
C LEU A 686 2.98 35.17 -6.74
N GLY A 687 3.99 35.24 -7.62
CA GLY A 687 5.38 35.42 -7.20
C GLY A 687 5.53 36.72 -6.42
N ALA A 688 6.52 36.78 -5.51
CA ALA A 688 6.78 37.95 -4.68
C ALA A 688 6.92 39.22 -5.55
N PRO A 689 6.34 40.36 -5.14
CA PRO A 689 6.46 41.60 -5.88
C PRO A 689 7.94 41.99 -6.01
N ALA A 690 8.39 42.21 -7.24
CA ALA A 690 9.68 42.86 -7.50
C ALA A 690 9.64 44.27 -6.88
N GLY A 691 10.76 44.68 -6.27
CA GLY A 691 10.87 45.87 -5.43
C GLY A 691 10.24 47.13 -6.01
N GLU A 692 9.64 47.93 -5.12
CA GLU A 692 8.98 49.20 -5.41
C GLU A 692 9.87 50.13 -6.26
N PRO A 693 9.42 50.57 -7.45
CA PRO A 693 9.91 51.79 -8.05
C PRO A 693 9.23 52.99 -7.37
N PRO A 694 9.89 54.17 -7.32
CA PRO A 694 9.39 55.32 -6.58
C PRO A 694 8.03 55.80 -7.10
N THR A 695 7.13 56.04 -6.16
CA THR A 695 5.74 56.44 -6.32
C THR A 695 5.61 57.78 -7.06
N GLN A 696 5.10 57.74 -8.30
CA GLN A 696 4.38 58.89 -8.87
C GLN A 696 2.87 58.70 -8.61
N PRO A 697 2.19 59.65 -7.94
CA PRO A 697 0.75 59.54 -7.72
C PRO A 697 -0.01 59.72 -9.03
N PHE A 698 -0.69 58.66 -9.48
CA PHE A 698 -1.69 58.73 -10.55
C PHE A 698 -2.84 59.64 -10.12
N ARG A 699 -2.93 60.84 -10.71
CA ARG A 699 -4.08 61.74 -10.57
C ARG A 699 -5.23 61.23 -11.43
N PHE A 700 -6.35 60.85 -10.82
CA PHE A 700 -7.61 60.71 -11.50
C PHE A 700 -8.09 62.09 -11.95
N ASN A 701 -8.08 62.33 -13.26
CA ASN A 701 -8.68 63.52 -13.83
C ASN A 701 -10.21 63.34 -13.82
N ARG A 702 -10.89 63.93 -12.83
CA ARG A 702 -12.31 64.26 -12.94
C ARG A 702 -12.41 65.74 -13.31
N SER A 703 -13.14 66.03 -14.36
CA SER A 703 -13.49 67.38 -14.81
C SER A 703 -14.92 67.31 -15.37
N PRO A 704 -15.69 68.40 -15.29
CA PRO A 704 -16.96 68.46 -14.56
C PRO A 704 -18.19 67.90 -15.28
#